data_AF-A0A7V4HJ15-F1
#
_entry.id   AF-A0A7V4HJ15-F1
#
_cell.length_a   1.000
_cell.length_b   1.000
_cell.length_c   1.000
_cell.angle_alpha   90.00
_cell.angle_beta   90.00
_cell.angle_gamma   90.00
#
_symmetry.space_group_name_H-M   'P 1'
#
loop_
_entity.id
_entity.type
_entity.pdbx_description
1 polymer ?
#
loop_
_entity_poly.entity_id
_entity_poly.type
_entity_poly.pdbx_seq_one_letter_code
_entity_poly.pdbx_strand_id
1 'polypeptide(L)'
;MNFNHTAAVGALLGGHFIGSDKAVADGRYGLEMFPLRLWSWFDGTLQEAIDHYYLSITLTDQKTFADYGPREFDRLMGRSLLWKSMEELSTCYHPMLRRYVSAGGRTTPFYATQVQDGVQHIAHVLCPKGALTDTDKVESRQEEIRRKAVNRPPIIGHDLSPRRVAMQSVKSPWAPEWVSAVFEDKPLPFEVTAAFRQWGAHIKEPKFKRSYMGRLYGLASFDYAASPTLNLQALWNRKETPPETAEDIGQLLVRFGYNRVNFIDTMKGGTLGNMGGSMAVLQHRNVMLILSSPNAGLKGSHFSPDKDEIRSIQTAACLFALREQPGWTISVDSKEVSSLPFACKAGSRIAIQDGAVFVGIIPLETTDLGRDVEVMLKEGGEPVMVQSGEWMRESLLIENYFYRSDERFDLGRDPDRLDAACGGFVVVMGDRTEFAGLPAFQKHLDGIRIRRSHDPAANLVELTCEVGGDRLEMGFRPRGADSDDHQIVSEGIPYRRVNGKWPYLPEGVERESNLSILGRRSPLEKNGARLFLEPNQMGYVLTEPKTGVFLGANPLPDLSWFRFETPGGISLEADGRIGLGFFCVQPSAGKIDVEYALHPDLPADGAPLGLVARLAELDEVGGPAKVQRQVEPFDGYGPAAGGAERRAVEIRAPVGIPLLPAYDALLRPLAG
;
A
#
# COMPACT_ATOMS: atom_id res chain seq x y z
N MET A 1 0.94 4.03 -20.05
CA MET A 1 1.30 2.62 -20.36
C MET A 1 2.59 2.27 -19.63
N ASN A 2 2.60 1.20 -18.85
CA ASN A 2 3.85 0.65 -18.29
C ASN A 2 4.61 -0.04 -19.43
N PHE A 3 5.62 0.66 -19.95
CA PHE A 3 6.32 0.31 -21.19
C PHE A 3 6.77 -1.16 -21.24
N ASN A 4 7.18 -1.71 -20.11
CA ASN A 4 7.85 -2.99 -20.09
C ASN A 4 6.89 -4.18 -19.93
N HIS A 5 5.82 -4.06 -19.13
CA HIS A 5 4.76 -5.07 -19.12
C HIS A 5 4.15 -5.17 -20.52
N THR A 6 3.80 -4.03 -21.12
CA THR A 6 3.22 -3.98 -22.46
C THR A 6 4.19 -4.50 -23.52
N ALA A 7 5.49 -4.17 -23.45
CA ALA A 7 6.49 -4.69 -24.37
C ALA A 7 6.65 -6.21 -24.27
N ALA A 8 6.72 -6.75 -23.04
CA ALA A 8 6.81 -8.20 -22.81
C ALA A 8 5.53 -8.92 -23.27
N VAL A 9 4.33 -8.36 -23.03
CA VAL A 9 3.06 -8.88 -23.57
C VAL A 9 3.10 -8.89 -25.09
N GLY A 10 3.49 -7.77 -25.71
CA GLY A 10 3.55 -7.62 -27.16
C GLY A 10 4.50 -8.60 -27.83
N ALA A 11 5.70 -8.78 -27.28
CA ALA A 11 6.67 -9.75 -27.79
C ALA A 11 6.20 -11.20 -27.58
N LEU A 12 5.69 -11.55 -26.39
CA LEU A 12 5.30 -12.91 -26.06
C LEU A 12 4.06 -13.36 -26.83
N LEU A 13 2.95 -12.61 -26.74
CA LEU A 13 1.70 -12.97 -27.39
C LEU A 13 1.71 -12.65 -28.88
N GLY A 14 2.27 -11.49 -29.26
CA GLY A 14 2.43 -11.14 -30.67
C GLY A 14 3.34 -12.13 -31.39
N GLY A 15 4.45 -12.53 -30.76
CA GLY A 15 5.33 -13.58 -31.25
C GLY A 15 4.59 -14.91 -31.44
N HIS A 16 3.76 -15.31 -30.48
CA HIS A 16 2.96 -16.51 -30.60
C HIS A 16 1.94 -16.44 -31.76
N PHE A 17 1.25 -15.31 -31.91
CA PHE A 17 0.27 -15.13 -33.00
C PHE A 17 0.89 -15.18 -34.39
N ILE A 18 2.12 -14.69 -34.57
CA ILE A 18 2.82 -14.72 -35.86
C ILE A 18 3.72 -15.96 -36.05
N GLY A 19 3.76 -16.87 -35.07
CA GLY A 19 4.61 -18.06 -35.10
C GLY A 19 6.12 -17.77 -35.02
N SER A 20 6.53 -16.70 -34.33
CA SER A 20 7.95 -16.32 -34.16
C SER A 20 8.50 -16.79 -32.81
N ASP A 21 9.25 -17.88 -32.82
CA ASP A 21 9.88 -18.44 -31.60
C ASP A 21 10.85 -17.46 -30.93
N LYS A 22 11.56 -16.65 -31.72
CA LYS A 22 12.50 -15.63 -31.18
C LYS A 22 11.76 -14.56 -30.38
N ALA A 23 10.64 -14.05 -30.93
CA ALA A 23 9.84 -13.04 -30.22
C ALA A 23 9.21 -13.62 -28.95
N VAL A 24 8.75 -14.88 -28.98
CA VAL A 24 8.26 -15.60 -27.79
C VAL A 24 9.35 -15.74 -26.74
N ALA A 25 10.58 -16.08 -27.13
CA ALA A 25 11.72 -16.20 -26.21
C ALA A 25 12.08 -14.85 -25.58
N ASP A 26 12.18 -13.78 -26.38
CA ASP A 26 12.46 -12.43 -25.89
C ASP A 26 11.36 -11.93 -24.94
N GLY A 27 10.09 -12.17 -25.27
CA GLY A 27 8.95 -11.81 -24.43
C GLY A 27 8.93 -12.56 -23.10
N ARG A 28 9.28 -13.86 -23.11
CA ARG A 28 9.38 -14.69 -21.90
C ARG A 28 10.51 -14.20 -21.00
N TYR A 29 11.69 -13.97 -21.58
CA TYR A 29 12.84 -13.43 -20.85
C TYR A 29 12.51 -12.06 -20.24
N GLY A 30 11.87 -11.18 -21.03
CA GLY A 30 11.41 -9.88 -20.57
C GLY A 30 10.44 -9.97 -19.41
N LEU A 31 9.42 -10.85 -19.51
CA LEU A 31 8.44 -11.13 -18.45
C LEU A 31 9.08 -11.60 -17.15
N GLU A 32 10.04 -12.53 -17.22
CA GLU A 32 10.72 -13.05 -16.05
C GLU A 32 11.60 -11.98 -15.38
N MET A 33 12.49 -11.34 -16.14
CA MET A 33 13.53 -10.48 -15.56
C MET A 33 12.96 -9.19 -14.98
N PHE A 34 11.96 -8.60 -15.64
CA PHE A 34 11.49 -7.26 -15.31
C PHE A 34 10.16 -7.29 -14.53
N PRO A 35 8.99 -7.61 -15.10
CA PRO A 35 7.76 -7.76 -14.34
C PRO A 35 7.89 -8.64 -13.10
N LEU A 36 8.42 -9.86 -13.26
CA LEU A 36 8.39 -10.87 -12.19
C LEU A 36 9.45 -10.61 -11.14
N ARG A 37 10.72 -10.66 -11.54
CA ARG A 37 11.85 -10.54 -10.61
C ARG A 37 12.00 -9.12 -10.09
N LEU A 38 12.11 -8.11 -10.96
CA LEU A 38 12.43 -6.75 -10.54
C LEU A 38 11.23 -5.99 -9.94
N TRP A 39 10.05 -6.06 -10.55
CA TRP A 39 8.94 -5.18 -10.17
C TRP A 39 7.90 -5.77 -9.24
N SER A 40 7.90 -7.09 -9.05
CA SER A 40 6.94 -7.75 -8.18
C SER A 40 7.58 -8.43 -6.98
N TRP A 41 8.68 -9.16 -7.19
CA TRP A 41 9.28 -10.01 -6.16
C TRP A 41 10.70 -9.61 -5.75
N PHE A 42 11.17 -8.42 -6.15
CA PHE A 42 12.49 -7.94 -5.74
C PHE A 42 12.53 -7.59 -4.25
N ASP A 43 11.49 -6.93 -3.75
CA ASP A 43 11.36 -6.47 -2.37
C ASP A 43 9.93 -6.61 -1.86
N GLY A 44 9.57 -5.88 -0.81
CA GLY A 44 8.25 -5.93 -0.17
C GLY A 44 7.14 -5.20 -0.91
N THR A 45 7.46 -4.56 -2.04
CA THR A 45 6.59 -3.63 -2.75
C THR A 45 6.56 -3.93 -4.24
N LEU A 46 5.56 -3.37 -4.94
CA LEU A 46 5.55 -3.30 -6.39
C LEU A 46 6.26 -2.02 -6.87
N GLN A 47 6.73 -2.00 -8.13
CA GLN A 47 7.19 -0.76 -8.77
C GLN A 47 6.17 0.38 -8.65
N GLU A 48 4.90 0.03 -8.78
CA GLU A 48 3.75 0.95 -8.75
C GLU A 48 2.90 0.70 -7.50
N ALA A 49 3.57 0.44 -6.36
CA ALA A 49 2.97 0.09 -5.07
C ALA A 49 1.80 1.02 -4.68
N ILE A 50 0.57 0.57 -4.95
CA ILE A 50 -0.70 1.30 -4.73
C ILE A 50 -0.72 2.66 -5.47
N ASP A 51 -0.10 2.72 -6.65
CA ASP A 51 -0.28 3.82 -7.59
C ASP A 51 -1.63 3.65 -8.31
N HIS A 52 -2.65 4.39 -7.88
CA HIS A 52 -4.02 4.21 -8.36
C HIS A 52 -4.15 4.44 -9.88
N TYR A 53 -3.26 5.24 -10.45
CA TYR A 53 -3.18 5.54 -11.87
C TYR A 53 -2.48 4.41 -12.64
N TYR A 54 -1.16 4.25 -12.46
CA TYR A 54 -0.36 3.33 -13.28
C TYR A 54 -0.60 1.84 -12.98
N LEU A 55 -0.86 1.47 -11.72
CA LEU A 55 -1.00 0.07 -11.32
C LEU A 55 -2.15 -0.63 -12.05
N SER A 56 -3.21 0.11 -12.39
CA SER A 56 -4.34 -0.42 -13.16
C SER A 56 -3.92 -0.98 -14.53
N ILE A 57 -3.00 -0.29 -15.22
CA ILE A 57 -2.46 -0.71 -16.51
C ILE A 57 -1.57 -1.94 -16.31
N THR A 58 -0.71 -1.92 -15.29
CA THR A 58 0.14 -3.05 -14.93
C THR A 58 -0.68 -4.31 -14.64
N LEU A 59 -1.75 -4.19 -13.84
CA LEU A 59 -2.66 -5.29 -13.53
C LEU A 59 -3.35 -5.87 -14.77
N THR A 60 -3.70 -5.01 -15.72
CA THR A 60 -4.28 -5.45 -17.00
C THR A 60 -3.32 -6.33 -17.79
N ASP A 61 -2.04 -5.96 -17.84
CA ASP A 61 -1.02 -6.74 -18.54
C ASP A 61 -0.68 -8.04 -17.77
N GLN A 62 -0.58 -7.99 -16.44
CA GLN A 62 -0.41 -9.16 -15.57
C GLN A 62 -1.55 -10.18 -15.77
N LYS A 63 -2.80 -9.70 -15.80
CA LYS A 63 -3.97 -10.54 -16.10
C LYS A 63 -3.90 -11.16 -17.50
N THR A 64 -3.38 -10.40 -18.48
CA THR A 64 -3.22 -10.88 -19.85
C THR A 64 -2.20 -12.02 -19.91
N PHE A 65 -1.06 -11.91 -19.21
CA PHE A 65 -0.11 -13.03 -19.08
C PHE A 65 -0.75 -14.25 -18.42
N ALA A 66 -1.47 -14.05 -17.31
CA ALA A 66 -2.10 -15.12 -16.54
C ALA A 66 -3.14 -15.91 -17.36
N ASP A 67 -3.88 -15.23 -18.24
CA ASP A 67 -4.97 -15.82 -19.02
C ASP A 67 -4.52 -16.39 -20.37
N TYR A 68 -3.57 -15.72 -21.03
CA TYR A 68 -3.27 -15.95 -22.45
C TYR A 68 -1.81 -16.29 -22.73
N GLY A 69 -0.94 -16.36 -21.71
CA GLY A 69 0.44 -16.80 -21.87
C GLY A 69 0.53 -18.10 -22.69
N PRO A 70 1.44 -18.23 -23.68
CA PRO A 70 1.44 -19.36 -24.61
C PRO A 70 1.66 -20.70 -23.91
N ARG A 71 2.60 -20.75 -22.96
CA ARG A 71 2.90 -21.94 -22.14
C ARG A 71 2.31 -21.82 -20.74
N GLU A 72 2.14 -22.95 -20.07
CA GLU A 72 1.72 -22.98 -18.66
C GLU A 72 2.67 -22.21 -17.75
N PHE A 73 3.98 -22.34 -17.97
CA PHE A 73 5.00 -21.55 -17.26
C PHE A 73 4.78 -20.03 -17.42
N ASP A 74 4.46 -19.57 -18.64
CA ASP A 74 4.20 -18.15 -18.91
C ASP A 74 2.96 -17.66 -18.15
N ARG A 75 1.89 -18.48 -18.16
CA ARG A 75 0.66 -18.21 -17.41
C ARG A 75 0.90 -18.19 -15.90
N LEU A 76 1.70 -19.11 -15.38
CA LEU A 76 2.00 -19.17 -13.96
C LEU A 76 2.86 -17.99 -13.50
N MET A 77 3.81 -17.51 -14.32
CA MET A 77 4.50 -16.24 -14.06
C MET A 77 3.49 -15.08 -14.01
N GLY A 78 2.57 -15.00 -14.99
CA GLY A 78 1.47 -14.04 -14.99
C GLY A 78 0.60 -14.10 -13.72
N ARG A 79 0.27 -15.31 -13.26
CA ARG A 79 -0.48 -15.52 -12.00
C ARG A 79 0.33 -15.11 -10.77
N SER A 80 1.62 -15.41 -10.73
CA SER A 80 2.52 -15.00 -9.64
C SER A 80 2.58 -13.49 -9.48
N LEU A 81 2.72 -12.77 -10.60
CA LEU A 81 2.64 -11.31 -10.65
C LEU A 81 1.31 -10.79 -10.11
N LEU A 82 0.21 -11.31 -10.68
CA LEU A 82 -1.13 -10.90 -10.30
C LEU A 82 -1.38 -11.17 -8.82
N TRP A 83 -0.87 -12.30 -8.32
CA TRP A 83 -0.97 -12.67 -6.92
C TRP A 83 -0.32 -11.65 -5.99
N LYS A 84 0.93 -11.27 -6.27
CA LYS A 84 1.63 -10.24 -5.51
C LYS A 84 0.84 -8.93 -5.50
N SER A 85 0.26 -8.57 -6.65
CA SER A 85 -0.52 -7.34 -6.77
C SER A 85 -1.83 -7.41 -5.99
N MET A 86 -2.55 -8.54 -6.03
CA MET A 86 -3.77 -8.74 -5.25
C MET A 86 -3.50 -8.81 -3.74
N GLU A 87 -2.36 -9.38 -3.31
CA GLU A 87 -1.91 -9.33 -1.93
C GLU A 87 -1.70 -7.88 -1.48
N GLU A 88 -1.01 -7.06 -2.27
CA GLU A 88 -0.76 -5.68 -1.89
C GLU A 88 -2.05 -4.84 -1.89
N LEU A 89 -2.91 -4.99 -2.90
CA LEU A 89 -4.23 -4.32 -2.92
C LEU A 89 -5.08 -4.74 -1.73
N SER A 90 -5.21 -6.04 -1.47
CA SER A 90 -6.06 -6.56 -0.38
C SER A 90 -5.54 -6.11 0.98
N THR A 91 -4.24 -6.16 1.23
CA THR A 91 -3.67 -5.78 2.53
C THR A 91 -3.60 -4.28 2.76
N CYS A 92 -3.69 -3.45 1.70
CA CYS A 92 -3.79 -1.98 1.80
C CYS A 92 -5.24 -1.45 1.69
N TYR A 93 -6.23 -2.26 1.27
CA TYR A 93 -7.63 -1.85 1.20
C TYR A 93 -8.27 -1.78 2.59
N HIS A 94 -9.02 -0.72 2.89
CA HIS A 94 -9.73 -0.59 4.15
C HIS A 94 -11.26 -0.69 3.94
N PRO A 95 -11.95 -1.71 4.49
CA PRO A 95 -13.36 -1.96 4.20
C PRO A 95 -14.30 -0.83 4.67
N MET A 96 -14.02 -0.24 5.84
CA MET A 96 -14.79 0.92 6.34
C MET A 96 -14.41 2.26 5.68
N LEU A 97 -13.44 2.31 4.77
CA LEU A 97 -13.14 3.49 3.97
C LEU A 97 -13.47 3.28 2.48
N ARG A 98 -13.62 2.03 2.05
CA ARG A 98 -13.64 1.63 0.63
C ARG A 98 -12.50 2.26 -0.18
N ARG A 99 -11.34 2.46 0.45
CA ARG A 99 -10.14 3.10 -0.15
C ARG A 99 -8.88 2.39 0.31
N TYR A 100 -7.77 2.69 -0.35
CA TYR A 100 -6.47 2.14 -0.01
C TYR A 100 -5.71 3.07 0.94
N VAL A 101 -5.32 2.51 2.09
CA VAL A 101 -4.48 3.17 3.08
C VAL A 101 -3.03 2.84 2.74
N SER A 102 -2.37 3.75 2.01
CA SER A 102 -1.02 3.52 1.49
C SER A 102 -0.36 4.84 1.10
N ALA A 103 0.97 4.91 1.24
CA ALA A 103 1.77 5.89 0.51
C ALA A 103 1.79 5.57 -1.00
N GLY A 104 2.00 6.58 -1.86
CA GLY A 104 1.91 6.43 -3.32
C GLY A 104 2.77 7.45 -4.08
N GLY A 105 3.44 6.98 -5.14
CA GLY A 105 4.38 7.80 -5.92
C GLY A 105 3.71 8.85 -6.81
N ARG A 106 2.74 8.43 -7.64
CA ARG A 106 2.06 9.29 -8.64
C ARG A 106 0.53 9.35 -8.47
N THR A 107 0.06 8.94 -7.29
CA THR A 107 -1.35 9.04 -6.92
C THR A 107 -1.63 10.44 -6.41
N THR A 108 -2.54 11.18 -7.03
CA THR A 108 -2.99 12.47 -6.49
C THR A 108 -3.97 12.27 -5.32
N PRO A 109 -4.17 13.28 -4.45
CA PRO A 109 -5.09 13.17 -3.32
C PRO A 109 -6.51 12.69 -3.71
N PHE A 110 -6.98 13.05 -4.90
CA PHE A 110 -8.29 12.63 -5.40
C PHE A 110 -8.37 11.16 -5.77
N TYR A 111 -7.33 10.56 -6.32
CA TYR A 111 -7.34 9.11 -6.57
C TYR A 111 -7.40 8.31 -5.26
N ALA A 112 -6.81 8.85 -4.19
CA ALA A 112 -6.89 8.24 -2.87
C ALA A 112 -8.29 8.36 -2.21
N THR A 113 -9.16 9.26 -2.71
CA THR A 113 -10.39 9.64 -2.01
C THR A 113 -11.67 9.59 -2.84
N GLN A 114 -11.68 10.10 -4.07
CA GLN A 114 -12.87 10.27 -4.91
C GLN A 114 -12.79 9.59 -6.28
N VAL A 115 -11.68 9.73 -7.01
CA VAL A 115 -11.54 9.17 -8.36
C VAL A 115 -11.38 7.66 -8.25
N GLN A 116 -12.28 6.92 -8.89
CA GLN A 116 -12.31 5.47 -8.88
C GLN A 116 -11.83 4.96 -10.23
N ASP A 117 -10.56 4.54 -10.28
CA ASP A 117 -9.95 3.96 -11.48
C ASP A 117 -9.77 2.43 -11.33
N GLY A 118 -9.05 1.80 -12.26
CA GLY A 118 -8.96 0.36 -12.41
C GLY A 118 -8.69 -0.44 -11.16
N VAL A 119 -7.82 0.02 -10.25
CA VAL A 119 -7.56 -0.68 -8.99
C VAL A 119 -8.84 -0.81 -8.15
N GLN A 120 -9.64 0.25 -8.09
CA GLN A 120 -10.92 0.27 -7.39
C GLN A 120 -11.98 -0.58 -8.10
N HIS A 121 -12.00 -0.57 -9.44
CA HIS A 121 -12.89 -1.43 -10.23
C HIS A 121 -12.56 -2.91 -10.03
N ILE A 122 -11.27 -3.28 -9.96
CA ILE A 122 -10.83 -4.65 -9.67
C ILE A 122 -11.23 -5.04 -8.25
N ALA A 123 -10.99 -4.18 -7.26
CA ALA A 123 -11.46 -4.44 -5.90
C ALA A 123 -12.98 -4.60 -5.83
N HIS A 124 -13.75 -3.83 -6.60
CA HIS A 124 -15.21 -3.96 -6.64
C HIS A 124 -15.66 -5.36 -7.07
N VAL A 125 -14.96 -6.00 -8.00
CA VAL A 125 -15.27 -7.38 -8.42
C VAL A 125 -14.88 -8.40 -7.34
N LEU A 126 -13.89 -8.10 -6.50
CA LEU A 126 -13.42 -8.97 -5.41
C LEU A 126 -14.14 -8.74 -4.08
N CYS A 127 -14.94 -7.68 -3.97
CA CYS A 127 -15.65 -7.26 -2.76
C CYS A 127 -17.16 -7.48 -2.94
N PRO A 128 -17.77 -8.53 -2.35
CA PRO A 128 -19.21 -8.79 -2.47
C PRO A 128 -20.12 -7.61 -2.06
N LYS A 129 -19.70 -6.77 -1.11
CA LYS A 129 -20.43 -5.56 -0.68
C LYS A 129 -20.17 -4.36 -1.58
N GLY A 130 -19.32 -4.51 -2.59
CA GLY A 130 -18.89 -3.47 -3.51
C GLY A 130 -17.86 -2.53 -2.89
N ALA A 131 -16.91 -2.11 -3.72
CA ALA A 131 -15.87 -1.14 -3.35
C ALA A 131 -16.16 0.30 -3.84
N LEU A 132 -17.20 0.52 -4.64
CA LEU A 132 -17.43 1.83 -5.27
C LEU A 132 -18.32 2.74 -4.42
N THR A 133 -18.15 4.05 -4.57
CA THR A 133 -18.96 5.13 -3.99
C THR A 133 -19.52 6.01 -5.11
N ASP A 134 -20.54 6.83 -4.81
CA ASP A 134 -21.10 7.83 -5.74
C ASP A 134 -21.58 7.26 -7.09
N THR A 135 -21.89 5.96 -7.16
CA THR A 135 -22.26 5.30 -8.42
C THR A 135 -23.59 5.81 -9.00
N ASP A 136 -24.44 6.36 -8.15
CA ASP A 136 -25.71 7.02 -8.49
C ASP A 136 -25.52 8.41 -9.11
N LYS A 137 -24.34 9.03 -8.91
CA LYS A 137 -24.00 10.36 -9.43
C LYS A 137 -23.29 10.32 -10.78
N VAL A 138 -23.01 9.13 -11.30
CA VAL A 138 -22.32 8.93 -12.59
C VAL A 138 -23.33 9.08 -13.72
N GLU A 139 -23.33 10.22 -14.39
CA GLU A 139 -24.11 10.43 -15.62
C GLU A 139 -23.32 10.01 -16.87
N SER A 140 -22.23 10.73 -17.14
CA SER A 140 -21.21 10.37 -18.12
C SER A 140 -19.91 11.12 -17.81
N ARG A 141 -18.76 10.51 -18.14
CA ARG A 141 -17.45 11.15 -17.92
C ARG A 141 -17.31 12.50 -18.63
N GLN A 142 -17.89 12.64 -19.83
CA GLN A 142 -17.85 13.91 -20.56
C GLN A 142 -18.62 15.01 -19.84
N GLU A 143 -19.75 14.67 -19.22
CA GLU A 143 -20.58 15.63 -18.50
C GLU A 143 -19.96 16.00 -17.15
N GLU A 144 -19.37 15.04 -16.44
CA GLU A 144 -18.60 15.29 -15.21
C GLU A 144 -17.45 16.29 -15.46
N ILE A 145 -16.68 16.11 -16.53
CA ILE A 145 -15.57 17.00 -16.88
C ILE A 145 -16.06 18.41 -17.24
N ARG A 146 -17.22 18.53 -17.91
CA ARG A 146 -17.79 19.83 -18.32
C ARG A 146 -18.22 20.68 -17.13
N ARG A 147 -18.71 20.07 -16.05
CA ARG A 147 -19.26 20.78 -14.89
C ARG A 147 -18.23 21.55 -14.07
N LYS A 148 -16.92 21.32 -14.29
CA LYS A 148 -15.76 22.04 -13.71
C LYS A 148 -16.07 22.71 -12.36
N ALA A 149 -16.20 21.91 -11.31
CA ALA A 149 -16.41 22.40 -9.96
C ALA A 149 -15.18 22.13 -9.07
N VAL A 150 -14.94 23.02 -8.11
CA VAL A 150 -13.83 22.88 -7.16
C VAL A 150 -14.09 21.67 -6.26
N ASN A 151 -13.06 20.83 -6.06
CA ASN A 151 -13.12 19.61 -5.25
C ASN A 151 -14.19 18.61 -5.72
N ARG A 152 -14.55 18.63 -7.00
CA ARG A 152 -15.45 17.65 -7.61
C ARG A 152 -14.81 17.04 -8.87
N PRO A 153 -13.71 16.28 -8.72
CA PRO A 153 -13.15 15.53 -9.83
C PRO A 153 -14.15 14.48 -10.37
N PRO A 154 -13.93 13.98 -11.60
CA PRO A 154 -14.67 12.83 -12.13
C PRO A 154 -14.71 11.67 -11.14
N ILE A 155 -15.85 11.00 -11.07
CA ILE A 155 -16.04 9.85 -10.18
C ILE A 155 -15.33 8.63 -10.76
N ILE A 156 -15.41 8.46 -12.09
CA ILE A 156 -14.78 7.34 -12.80
C ILE A 156 -13.48 7.81 -13.46
N GLY A 157 -12.39 7.13 -13.12
CA GLY A 157 -11.07 7.31 -13.71
C GLY A 157 -11.01 6.93 -15.19
N HIS A 158 -9.84 7.11 -15.81
CA HIS A 158 -9.71 7.07 -17.26
C HIS A 158 -8.92 5.89 -17.81
N ASP A 159 -8.04 5.28 -17.02
CA ASP A 159 -7.04 4.33 -17.52
C ASP A 159 -7.60 2.95 -17.73
N LEU A 160 -8.38 2.46 -16.76
CA LEU A 160 -8.97 1.13 -16.83
C LEU A 160 -10.45 1.18 -16.45
N SER A 161 -11.28 1.26 -17.49
CA SER A 161 -12.74 1.31 -17.34
C SER A 161 -13.34 0.08 -16.63
N PRO A 162 -14.47 0.24 -15.91
CA PRO A 162 -15.19 -0.88 -15.32
C PRO A 162 -15.56 -1.98 -16.32
N ARG A 163 -15.93 -1.58 -17.55
CA ARG A 163 -16.27 -2.51 -18.64
C ARG A 163 -15.10 -3.45 -18.96
N ARG A 164 -13.88 -2.92 -19.03
CA ARG A 164 -12.69 -3.74 -19.35
C ARG A 164 -12.39 -4.71 -18.21
N VAL A 165 -12.49 -4.26 -16.95
CA VAL A 165 -12.35 -5.14 -15.79
C VAL A 165 -13.38 -6.27 -15.84
N ALA A 166 -14.66 -5.95 -16.06
CA ALA A 166 -15.72 -6.96 -16.19
C ALA A 166 -15.42 -7.98 -17.30
N MET A 167 -15.00 -7.52 -18.49
CA MET A 167 -14.64 -8.41 -19.60
C MET A 167 -13.46 -9.34 -19.25
N GLN A 168 -12.45 -8.85 -18.54
CA GLN A 168 -11.31 -9.68 -18.11
C GLN A 168 -11.71 -10.69 -17.02
N SER A 169 -12.65 -10.32 -16.15
CA SER A 169 -13.20 -11.22 -15.12
C SER A 169 -13.96 -12.42 -15.69
N VAL A 170 -14.56 -12.29 -16.89
CA VAL A 170 -15.28 -13.40 -17.55
C VAL A 170 -14.33 -14.54 -17.95
N LYS A 171 -13.08 -14.23 -18.31
CA LYS A 171 -12.10 -15.25 -18.72
C LYS A 171 -11.63 -16.09 -17.54
N SER A 172 -11.27 -15.44 -16.45
CA SER A 172 -10.87 -16.07 -15.19
C SER A 172 -10.90 -15.00 -14.08
N PRO A 173 -11.02 -15.37 -12.80
CA PRO A 173 -11.08 -14.40 -11.72
C PRO A 173 -9.73 -13.66 -11.53
N TRP A 174 -9.77 -12.47 -10.93
CA TRP A 174 -8.57 -11.70 -10.60
C TRP A 174 -7.78 -12.30 -9.44
N ALA A 175 -8.48 -13.01 -8.55
CA ALA A 175 -7.95 -13.81 -7.47
C ALA A 175 -8.96 -14.93 -7.11
N PRO A 176 -8.55 -16.02 -6.45
CA PRO A 176 -9.43 -17.01 -5.87
C PRO A 176 -10.47 -16.39 -4.95
N GLU A 177 -11.64 -16.99 -4.91
CA GLU A 177 -12.82 -16.45 -4.23
C GLU A 177 -12.56 -16.11 -2.75
N TRP A 178 -11.79 -16.94 -2.04
CA TRP A 178 -11.48 -16.73 -0.63
C TRP A 178 -10.67 -15.44 -0.36
N VAL A 179 -10.01 -14.86 -1.38
CA VAL A 179 -9.30 -13.57 -1.23
C VAL A 179 -10.27 -12.42 -0.94
N SER A 180 -11.55 -12.56 -1.28
CA SER A 180 -12.59 -11.59 -0.88
C SER A 180 -12.64 -11.37 0.63
N ALA A 181 -12.40 -12.41 1.45
CA ALA A 181 -12.33 -12.29 2.90
C ALA A 181 -11.11 -11.47 3.36
N VAL A 182 -9.99 -11.53 2.64
CA VAL A 182 -8.81 -10.68 2.91
C VAL A 182 -9.10 -9.21 2.58
N PHE A 183 -10.02 -8.92 1.64
CA PHE A 183 -10.46 -7.56 1.35
C PHE A 183 -11.47 -7.04 2.39
N GLU A 184 -12.55 -7.76 2.63
CA GLU A 184 -13.71 -7.24 3.37
C GLU A 184 -13.77 -7.65 4.84
N ASP A 185 -13.32 -8.87 5.15
CA ASP A 185 -13.50 -9.49 6.47
C ASP A 185 -12.21 -9.51 7.30
N LYS A 186 -11.13 -8.90 6.80
CA LYS A 186 -9.86 -8.85 7.52
C LYS A 186 -10.06 -8.23 8.90
N PRO A 187 -9.36 -8.73 9.93
CA PRO A 187 -9.48 -8.18 11.26
C PRO A 187 -8.95 -6.74 11.28
N LEU A 188 -9.71 -5.84 11.91
CA LEU A 188 -9.25 -4.49 12.24
C LEU A 188 -9.04 -4.41 13.77
N PRO A 189 -7.92 -3.83 14.25
CA PRO A 189 -6.91 -3.14 13.47
C PRO A 189 -6.03 -4.07 12.62
N PHE A 190 -5.53 -3.53 11.51
CA PHE A 190 -4.69 -4.25 10.55
C PHE A 190 -3.44 -3.43 10.24
N GLU A 191 -2.29 -4.09 10.10
CA GLU A 191 -1.03 -3.42 9.75
C GLU A 191 -0.24 -4.16 8.67
N VAL A 192 0.55 -3.37 7.96
CA VAL A 192 1.50 -3.83 6.95
C VAL A 192 2.78 -3.04 7.10
N THR A 193 3.92 -3.73 7.03
CA THR A 193 5.24 -3.12 6.83
C THR A 193 5.91 -3.76 5.61
N ALA A 194 6.51 -2.94 4.75
CA ALA A 194 7.20 -3.40 3.56
C ALA A 194 8.52 -2.65 3.34
N ALA A 195 9.56 -3.37 2.97
CA ALA A 195 10.83 -2.83 2.54
C ALA A 195 10.76 -2.40 1.05
N PHE A 196 11.30 -1.24 0.75
CA PHE A 196 11.42 -0.68 -0.60
C PHE A 196 12.89 -0.48 -0.95
N ARG A 197 13.35 -1.14 -2.01
CA ARG A 197 14.75 -1.26 -2.45
C ARG A 197 14.97 -0.95 -3.93
N GLN A 198 13.91 -0.90 -4.75
CA GLN A 198 14.02 -0.93 -6.22
C GLN A 198 14.83 0.21 -6.86
N TRP A 199 15.11 1.31 -6.17
CA TRP A 199 15.73 2.50 -6.77
C TRP A 199 16.82 3.14 -5.91
N GLY A 200 17.80 3.74 -6.60
CA GLY A 200 18.77 4.67 -6.02
C GLY A 200 19.55 4.07 -4.85
N ALA A 201 19.70 4.87 -3.80
CA ALA A 201 20.42 4.45 -2.59
C ALA A 201 19.72 3.32 -1.84
N HIS A 202 18.44 3.06 -2.11
CA HIS A 202 17.64 2.11 -1.32
C HIS A 202 17.94 0.64 -1.64
N ILE A 203 18.67 0.40 -2.72
CA ILE A 203 19.24 -0.92 -3.04
C ILE A 203 20.15 -1.38 -1.90
N LYS A 204 20.94 -0.46 -1.30
CA LYS A 204 21.84 -0.75 -0.18
C LYS A 204 21.07 -0.85 1.14
N GLU A 205 20.20 0.12 1.42
CA GLU A 205 19.41 0.18 2.64
C GLU A 205 17.94 0.51 2.32
N PRO A 206 16.98 -0.35 2.69
CA PRO A 206 15.59 -0.13 2.32
C PRO A 206 15.00 1.07 3.06
N LYS A 207 14.13 1.78 2.36
CA LYS A 207 13.06 2.56 3.00
C LYS A 207 11.97 1.61 3.46
N PHE A 208 11.23 1.97 4.49
CA PHE A 208 10.08 1.21 4.97
C PHE A 208 8.78 1.94 4.72
N LYS A 209 7.87 1.24 4.06
CA LYS A 209 6.47 1.63 3.91
C LYS A 209 5.66 1.00 5.03
N ARG A 210 4.81 1.78 5.70
CA ARG A 210 3.85 1.29 6.70
C ARG A 210 2.43 1.67 6.34
N SER A 211 1.51 0.82 6.74
CA SER A 211 0.08 1.09 6.70
C SER A 211 -0.55 0.50 7.95
N TYR A 212 -1.38 1.28 8.62
CA TYR A 212 -2.16 0.89 9.79
C TYR A 212 -3.61 1.27 9.54
N MET A 213 -4.52 0.36 9.82
CA MET A 213 -5.96 0.53 9.65
C MET A 213 -6.60 0.35 11.01
N GLY A 214 -7.17 1.41 11.56
CA GLY A 214 -8.07 1.35 12.71
C GLY A 214 -9.45 0.87 12.28
N ARG A 215 -10.50 1.18 13.06
CA ARG A 215 -11.87 0.78 12.69
C ARG A 215 -12.45 1.71 11.63
N LEU A 216 -12.29 3.02 11.80
CA LEU A 216 -12.87 4.05 10.92
C LEU A 216 -11.82 4.95 10.26
N TYR A 217 -10.54 4.64 10.40
CA TYR A 217 -9.43 5.43 9.87
C TYR A 217 -8.25 4.56 9.45
N GLY A 218 -7.38 5.13 8.63
CA GLY A 218 -6.10 4.53 8.27
C GLY A 218 -4.99 5.56 8.21
N LEU A 219 -3.77 5.10 8.45
CA LEU A 219 -2.55 5.90 8.52
C LEU A 219 -1.42 5.18 7.77
N ALA A 220 -0.76 5.85 6.82
CA ALA A 220 0.32 5.26 6.04
C ALA A 220 1.45 6.25 5.77
N SER A 221 2.69 5.76 5.77
CA SER A 221 3.90 6.55 5.49
C SER A 221 4.99 5.74 4.77
N PHE A 222 5.88 6.42 4.07
CA PHE A 222 7.30 6.00 4.04
C PHE A 222 8.04 6.61 5.23
N ASP A 223 9.00 5.86 5.77
CA ASP A 223 9.84 6.30 6.89
C ASP A 223 10.85 7.38 6.49
N TYR A 224 11.23 7.42 5.23
CA TYR A 224 12.12 8.41 4.67
C TYR A 224 11.72 8.64 3.22
N ALA A 225 11.52 9.88 2.79
CA ALA A 225 11.46 10.17 1.36
C ALA A 225 11.57 11.66 1.06
N ALA A 226 12.17 11.95 -0.11
CA ALA A 226 12.19 13.27 -0.70
C ALA A 226 11.10 13.47 -1.78
N SER A 227 10.51 12.44 -2.40
CA SER A 227 9.81 12.66 -3.69
C SER A 227 8.49 11.91 -4.08
N PRO A 228 7.77 11.15 -3.22
CA PRO A 228 6.44 10.65 -3.63
C PRO A 228 5.36 11.74 -3.47
N THR A 229 4.33 11.67 -4.33
CA THR A 229 3.16 12.58 -4.26
C THR A 229 2.42 12.44 -2.94
N LEU A 230 2.19 11.21 -2.49
CA LEU A 230 1.62 10.86 -1.19
C LEU A 230 2.67 10.15 -0.36
N ASN A 231 3.55 10.91 0.28
CA ASN A 231 4.59 10.35 1.15
C ASN A 231 4.03 9.77 2.45
N LEU A 232 3.06 10.47 3.00
CA LEU A 232 2.31 10.07 4.17
C LEU A 232 0.87 10.57 4.02
N GLN A 233 -0.07 9.80 4.57
CA GLN A 233 -1.47 10.16 4.59
C GLN A 233 -2.19 9.59 5.80
N ALA A 234 -3.21 10.29 6.26
CA ALA A 234 -4.31 9.68 6.99
C ALA A 234 -5.59 9.77 6.15
N LEU A 235 -6.41 8.74 6.20
CA LEU A 235 -7.75 8.70 5.63
C LEU A 235 -8.73 8.30 6.73
N TRP A 236 -9.95 8.82 6.69
CA TRP A 236 -10.97 8.42 7.64
C TRP A 236 -12.37 8.51 7.08
N ASN A 237 -13.28 7.74 7.67
CA ASN A 237 -14.69 7.77 7.41
C ASN A 237 -15.41 8.53 8.53
N ARG A 238 -16.21 9.51 8.15
CA ARG A 238 -17.00 10.35 9.06
C ARG A 238 -18.14 9.58 9.71
N LYS A 239 -18.59 8.49 9.09
CA LYS A 239 -19.69 7.63 9.53
C LYS A 239 -19.16 6.36 10.20
N GLU A 240 -20.01 5.71 10.97
CA GLU A 240 -19.74 4.39 11.57
C GLU A 240 -20.13 3.23 10.64
N THR A 241 -20.72 3.53 9.48
CA THR A 241 -21.08 2.61 8.40
C THR A 241 -20.15 2.81 7.20
N PRO A 242 -19.96 1.81 6.32
CA PRO A 242 -19.17 1.99 5.10
C PRO A 242 -19.64 3.22 4.29
N PRO A 243 -18.71 3.95 3.64
CA PRO A 243 -19.01 5.18 2.93
C PRO A 243 -19.85 4.90 1.68
N GLU A 244 -20.79 5.79 1.40
CA GLU A 244 -21.59 5.78 0.18
C GLU A 244 -21.11 6.85 -0.80
N THR A 245 -20.49 7.92 -0.29
CA THR A 245 -19.97 9.03 -1.07
C THR A 245 -18.53 9.36 -0.69
N ALA A 246 -17.77 9.97 -1.60
CA ALA A 246 -16.44 10.49 -1.30
C ALA A 246 -16.47 11.62 -0.25
N GLU A 247 -17.60 12.32 -0.10
CA GLU A 247 -17.82 13.33 0.94
C GLU A 247 -17.89 12.72 2.35
N ASP A 248 -18.03 11.39 2.48
CA ASP A 248 -17.90 10.70 3.75
C ASP A 248 -16.44 10.52 4.19
N ILE A 249 -15.48 10.73 3.28
CA ILE A 249 -14.06 10.47 3.48
C ILE A 249 -13.26 11.76 3.70
N GLY A 250 -12.51 11.82 4.79
CA GLY A 250 -11.53 12.87 5.02
C GLY A 250 -10.11 12.40 4.78
N GLN A 251 -9.23 13.35 4.49
CA GLN A 251 -7.82 13.08 4.25
C GLN A 251 -6.94 14.13 4.94
N LEU A 252 -5.81 13.68 5.47
CA LEU A 252 -4.72 14.49 6.00
C LEU A 252 -3.45 14.15 5.24
N LEU A 253 -2.73 15.17 4.79
CA LEU A 253 -1.37 15.06 4.24
C LEU A 253 -0.43 15.99 5.01
N VAL A 254 0.87 15.70 5.01
CA VAL A 254 1.92 16.55 5.60
C VAL A 254 3.07 16.66 4.62
N ARG A 255 3.58 17.87 4.41
CA ARG A 255 4.69 18.17 3.50
C ARG A 255 5.54 19.32 4.02
N PHE A 256 6.79 19.37 3.59
CA PHE A 256 7.60 20.58 3.66
C PHE A 256 7.36 21.44 2.41
N GLY A 257 7.43 22.76 2.57
CA GLY A 257 7.41 23.70 1.45
C GLY A 257 7.71 25.13 1.86
N TYR A 258 7.72 26.03 0.87
CA TYR A 258 7.86 27.46 1.08
C TYR A 258 6.73 28.21 0.37
N ASN A 259 6.42 29.44 0.79
CA ASN A 259 5.29 30.23 0.32
C ASN A 259 3.95 29.46 0.45
N ARG A 260 3.32 29.08 -0.66
CA ARG A 260 2.17 28.16 -0.65
C ARG A 260 2.69 26.74 -0.79
N VAL A 261 2.70 25.98 0.32
CA VAL A 261 3.02 24.54 0.24
C VAL A 261 2.00 23.86 -0.64
N ASN A 262 2.48 23.21 -1.69
CA ASN A 262 1.60 22.58 -2.65
C ASN A 262 1.25 21.14 -2.22
N PHE A 263 -0.05 20.90 -1.99
CA PHE A 263 -0.62 19.57 -1.73
C PHE A 263 -1.42 19.04 -2.93
N ILE A 264 -1.56 19.85 -3.97
CA ILE A 264 -2.45 19.66 -5.10
C ILE A 264 -1.58 19.51 -6.35
N ASP A 265 -1.71 18.44 -7.12
CA ASP A 265 -0.80 18.21 -8.25
C ASP A 265 -0.94 19.23 -9.38
N THR A 266 -0.04 20.22 -9.42
CA THR A 266 -0.04 21.33 -10.39
C THR A 266 0.94 21.13 -11.55
N MET A 267 1.70 20.03 -11.57
CA MET A 267 2.83 19.89 -12.49
C MET A 267 2.43 19.12 -13.76
N LYS A 268 3.02 19.49 -14.90
CA LYS A 268 2.89 18.73 -16.14
C LYS A 268 3.59 17.37 -15.97
N GLY A 269 2.87 16.33 -15.56
CA GLY A 269 3.43 14.98 -15.41
C GLY A 269 2.81 14.10 -14.32
N GLY A 270 1.97 14.63 -13.44
CA GLY A 270 1.15 13.81 -12.55
C GLY A 270 1.81 13.55 -11.19
N THR A 271 2.79 14.39 -10.83
CA THR A 271 3.69 14.16 -9.70
C THR A 271 3.96 15.44 -8.93
N LEU A 272 3.66 15.42 -7.63
CA LEU A 272 4.04 16.48 -6.70
C LEU A 272 5.50 16.29 -6.27
N GLY A 273 6.42 16.95 -6.99
CA GLY A 273 7.85 16.95 -6.70
C GLY A 273 8.22 17.50 -5.32
N ASN A 274 9.47 17.28 -4.92
CA ASN A 274 10.03 17.82 -3.69
C ASN A 274 9.98 19.35 -3.68
N MET A 275 9.40 19.99 -2.66
CA MET A 275 9.31 21.45 -2.55
C MET A 275 10.34 22.02 -1.56
N GLY A 276 11.61 21.65 -1.73
CA GLY A 276 12.73 22.26 -1.01
C GLY A 276 13.05 21.66 0.35
N GLY A 277 12.57 20.47 0.68
CA GLY A 277 12.87 19.82 1.96
C GLY A 277 12.52 18.35 2.04
N SER A 278 13.09 17.66 3.02
CA SER A 278 12.93 16.22 3.26
C SER A 278 12.10 15.94 4.51
N MET A 279 11.60 14.71 4.62
CA MET A 279 10.88 14.23 5.79
C MET A 279 11.40 12.87 6.25
N ALA A 280 11.53 12.73 7.57
CA ALA A 280 11.76 11.49 8.28
C ALA A 280 10.53 11.17 9.14
N VAL A 281 10.04 9.94 9.05
CA VAL A 281 8.81 9.49 9.71
C VAL A 281 9.08 8.22 10.50
N LEU A 282 8.67 8.22 11.76
CA LEU A 282 8.49 7.00 12.54
C LEU A 282 7.00 6.80 12.79
N GLN A 283 6.39 5.85 12.08
CA GLN A 283 5.02 5.43 12.32
C GLN A 283 5.01 4.20 13.25
N HIS A 284 4.18 4.26 14.29
CA HIS A 284 3.79 3.11 15.09
C HIS A 284 2.26 3.14 15.27
N ARG A 285 1.57 2.13 14.71
CA ARG A 285 0.10 2.06 14.72
C ARG A 285 -0.53 3.36 14.20
N ASN A 286 -1.36 4.00 15.02
CA ASN A 286 -2.10 5.23 14.78
C ASN A 286 -1.32 6.52 15.10
N VAL A 287 -0.02 6.43 15.41
CA VAL A 287 0.84 7.57 15.71
C VAL A 287 1.97 7.69 14.68
N MET A 288 2.24 8.93 14.24
CA MET A 288 3.41 9.30 13.46
C MET A 288 4.22 10.37 14.16
N LEU A 289 5.53 10.17 14.25
CA LEU A 289 6.50 11.23 14.49
C LEU A 289 7.06 11.68 13.15
N ILE A 290 6.93 12.96 12.83
CA ILE A 290 7.35 13.54 11.55
C ILE A 290 8.38 14.62 11.87
N LEU A 291 9.61 14.42 11.41
CA LEU A 291 10.65 15.44 11.39
C LEU A 291 10.88 15.86 9.93
N SER A 292 11.14 17.14 9.72
CA SER A 292 11.43 17.68 8.40
C SER A 292 12.52 18.72 8.45
N SER A 293 13.29 18.83 7.36
CA SER A 293 14.37 19.79 7.21
C SER A 293 14.38 20.37 5.79
N PRO A 294 14.76 21.65 5.62
CA PRO A 294 15.07 22.22 4.32
C PRO A 294 16.20 21.45 3.63
N ASN A 295 16.11 21.27 2.31
CA ASN A 295 17.26 20.85 1.51
C ASN A 295 18.23 22.03 1.38
N ALA A 296 19.50 21.75 1.07
CA ALA A 296 20.50 22.77 0.81
C ALA A 296 20.02 23.79 -0.24
N GLY A 297 19.87 25.06 0.16
CA GLY A 297 19.36 26.14 -0.69
C GLY A 297 17.90 26.00 -1.12
N LEU A 298 17.08 25.21 -0.41
CA LEU A 298 15.70 24.87 -0.75
C LEU A 298 15.54 24.20 -2.12
N LYS A 299 16.57 23.50 -2.61
CA LYS A 299 16.50 22.78 -3.87
C LYS A 299 15.39 21.73 -3.84
N GLY A 300 14.61 21.67 -4.91
CA GLY A 300 13.50 20.75 -5.06
C GLY A 300 13.19 20.47 -6.52
N SER A 301 12.53 19.35 -6.79
CA SER A 301 12.20 18.94 -8.15
C SER A 301 11.20 19.92 -8.77
N HIS A 302 11.58 20.56 -9.88
CA HIS A 302 10.77 21.55 -10.61
C HIS A 302 10.59 22.92 -9.92
N PHE A 303 11.29 23.18 -8.81
CA PHE A 303 11.26 24.46 -8.11
C PHE A 303 12.58 25.21 -8.30
N SER A 304 12.54 26.55 -8.31
CA SER A 304 13.70 27.41 -8.53
C SER A 304 13.77 28.48 -7.44
N PRO A 305 14.18 28.10 -6.21
CA PRO A 305 14.12 28.98 -5.04
C PRO A 305 14.94 30.27 -5.19
N ASP A 306 15.98 30.27 -6.02
CA ASP A 306 16.78 31.45 -6.38
C ASP A 306 15.98 32.52 -7.15
N LYS A 307 14.97 32.08 -7.91
CA LYS A 307 14.08 32.94 -8.71
C LYS A 307 12.79 33.29 -7.99
N ASP A 308 12.44 32.54 -6.95
CA ASP A 308 11.21 32.74 -6.20
C ASP A 308 11.37 33.84 -5.14
N GLU A 309 10.30 34.60 -4.93
CA GLU A 309 10.19 35.54 -3.82
C GLU A 309 9.75 34.79 -2.56
N ILE A 310 10.71 34.20 -1.86
CA ILE A 310 10.45 33.38 -0.67
C ILE A 310 10.11 34.30 0.51
N ARG A 311 8.89 34.18 1.02
CA ARG A 311 8.37 34.93 2.18
C ARG A 311 7.96 34.04 3.35
N SER A 312 7.85 32.73 3.13
CA SER A 312 7.64 31.77 4.22
C SER A 312 8.31 30.44 3.92
N ILE A 313 8.74 29.72 4.96
CA ILE A 313 9.27 28.36 4.91
C ILE A 313 8.63 27.58 6.06
N GLN A 314 8.02 26.42 5.78
CA GLN A 314 7.23 25.70 6.77
C GLN A 314 7.15 24.19 6.53
N THR A 315 6.89 23.45 7.60
CA THR A 315 6.22 22.16 7.50
C THR A 315 4.72 22.41 7.62
N ALA A 316 3.95 21.90 6.68
CA ALA A 316 2.51 22.10 6.65
C ALA A 316 1.77 20.76 6.74
N ALA A 317 0.64 20.77 7.45
CA ALA A 317 -0.36 19.73 7.38
C ALA A 317 -1.60 20.27 6.65
N CYS A 318 -2.17 19.47 5.75
CA CYS A 318 -3.31 19.83 4.93
C CYS A 318 -4.44 18.82 5.12
N LEU A 319 -5.64 19.31 5.43
CA LEU A 319 -6.85 18.51 5.48
C LEU A 319 -7.73 18.80 4.26
N PHE A 320 -8.28 17.74 3.68
CA PHE A 320 -9.31 17.80 2.64
C PHE A 320 -10.65 17.33 3.19
N ALA A 321 -11.68 18.15 3.04
CA ALA A 321 -13.04 17.82 3.44
C ALA A 321 -13.87 17.17 2.33
N LEU A 322 -13.51 17.41 1.06
CA LEU A 322 -14.27 16.99 -0.15
C LEU A 322 -15.75 17.37 -0.14
N ARG A 323 -16.10 18.44 0.57
CA ARG A 323 -17.44 19.05 0.62
C ARG A 323 -17.30 20.56 0.76
N GLU A 324 -18.36 21.30 0.45
CA GLU A 324 -18.32 22.77 0.45
C GLU A 324 -18.07 23.36 1.83
N GLN A 325 -18.67 22.80 2.88
CA GLN A 325 -18.47 23.24 4.26
C GLN A 325 -18.02 22.05 5.13
N PRO A 326 -16.80 22.10 5.69
CA PRO A 326 -16.35 21.08 6.63
C PRO A 326 -17.16 21.12 7.94
N GLY A 327 -17.63 19.97 8.40
CA GLY A 327 -18.32 19.83 9.69
C GLY A 327 -17.36 19.63 10.86
N TRP A 328 -16.20 20.30 10.85
CA TRP A 328 -15.14 20.09 11.83
C TRP A 328 -15.39 20.85 13.12
N THR A 329 -15.13 20.19 14.24
CA THR A 329 -14.90 20.88 15.52
C THR A 329 -13.40 20.90 15.77
N ILE A 330 -12.82 22.10 15.78
CA ILE A 330 -11.37 22.30 15.98
C ILE A 330 -11.16 22.89 17.37
N SER A 331 -10.22 22.33 18.11
CA SER A 331 -9.77 22.87 19.39
C SER A 331 -8.25 22.90 19.47
N VAL A 332 -7.72 23.91 20.16
CA VAL A 332 -6.30 24.06 20.47
C VAL A 332 -6.17 24.19 21.98
N ASP A 333 -5.41 23.29 22.60
CA ASP A 333 -5.19 23.25 24.05
C ASP A 333 -6.53 23.22 24.82
N SER A 334 -7.43 22.34 24.36
CA SER A 334 -8.80 22.16 24.87
C SER A 334 -9.72 23.39 24.77
N LYS A 335 -9.34 24.41 23.99
CA LYS A 335 -10.20 25.57 23.67
C LYS A 335 -10.65 25.51 22.22
N GLU A 336 -11.94 25.64 21.99
CA GLU A 336 -12.51 25.65 20.64
C GLU A 336 -12.00 26.85 19.82
N VAL A 337 -11.69 26.61 18.55
CA VAL A 337 -11.31 27.64 17.58
C VAL A 337 -12.57 28.15 16.90
N SER A 338 -12.96 29.39 17.20
CA SER A 338 -14.18 30.00 16.67
C SER A 338 -14.03 30.63 15.28
N SER A 339 -12.80 30.89 14.83
CA SER A 339 -12.52 31.56 13.55
C SER A 339 -11.11 31.27 13.05
N LEU A 340 -10.94 31.26 11.73
CA LEU A 340 -9.64 31.21 11.05
C LEU A 340 -9.35 32.58 10.38
N PRO A 341 -8.07 32.99 10.26
CA PRO A 341 -6.88 32.28 10.72
C PRO A 341 -6.74 32.30 12.27
N PHE A 342 -6.08 31.28 12.82
CA PHE A 342 -5.84 31.13 14.26
C PHE A 342 -4.37 30.81 14.52
N ALA A 343 -3.69 31.66 15.28
CA ALA A 343 -2.29 31.48 15.64
C ALA A 343 -2.15 30.70 16.95
N CYS A 344 -1.21 29.77 17.01
CA CYS A 344 -0.84 29.06 18.23
C CYS A 344 0.67 28.83 18.31
N LYS A 345 1.11 28.10 19.34
CA LYS A 345 2.51 27.84 19.62
C LYS A 345 2.91 26.42 19.22
N ALA A 346 4.20 26.21 19.01
CA ALA A 346 4.74 24.86 18.96
C ALA A 346 4.43 24.13 20.28
N GLY A 347 4.14 22.84 20.22
CA GLY A 347 3.74 22.01 21.35
C GLY A 347 2.23 22.04 21.68
N SER A 348 1.47 23.01 21.15
CA SER A 348 0.00 23.06 21.34
C SER A 348 -0.69 21.78 20.85
N ARG A 349 -1.76 21.39 21.53
CA ARG A 349 -2.59 20.21 21.21
C ARG A 349 -3.73 20.61 20.30
N ILE A 350 -3.58 20.36 19.00
CA ILE A 350 -4.64 20.59 18.03
C ILE A 350 -5.46 19.31 17.94
N ALA A 351 -6.72 19.35 18.37
CA ALA A 351 -7.66 18.24 18.25
C ALA A 351 -8.80 18.63 17.31
N ILE A 352 -9.02 17.81 16.28
CA ILE A 352 -10.05 17.98 15.27
C ILE A 352 -10.98 16.78 15.34
N GLN A 353 -12.28 17.02 15.52
CA GLN A 353 -13.30 16.01 15.34
C GLN A 353 -13.94 16.17 13.94
N ASP A 354 -14.02 15.07 13.20
CA ASP A 354 -14.75 15.00 11.93
C ASP A 354 -15.66 13.76 11.93
N GLY A 355 -16.93 13.97 12.29
CA GLY A 355 -17.88 12.88 12.47
C GLY A 355 -17.49 11.95 13.63
N ALA A 356 -17.28 10.67 13.31
CA ALA A 356 -16.91 9.62 14.25
C ALA A 356 -15.39 9.47 14.50
N VAL A 357 -14.56 10.33 13.88
CA VAL A 357 -13.10 10.23 13.93
C VAL A 357 -12.48 11.49 14.54
N PHE A 358 -11.35 11.30 15.20
CA PHE A 358 -10.54 12.33 15.83
C PHE A 358 -9.14 12.37 15.21
N VAL A 359 -8.67 13.57 14.90
CA VAL A 359 -7.33 13.85 14.37
C VAL A 359 -6.61 14.74 15.36
N GLY A 360 -5.49 14.27 15.87
CA GLY A 360 -4.60 14.99 16.78
C GLY A 360 -3.33 15.42 16.05
N ILE A 361 -3.00 16.70 16.14
CA ILE A 361 -1.78 17.27 15.53
C ILE A 361 -1.07 18.10 16.61
N ILE A 362 0.21 17.80 16.83
CA ILE A 362 1.06 18.54 17.74
C ILE A 362 2.24 19.07 16.93
N PRO A 363 2.28 20.38 16.63
CA PRO A 363 3.42 21.00 15.98
C PRO A 363 4.67 20.87 16.85
N LEU A 364 5.78 20.40 16.28
CA LEU A 364 7.07 20.34 16.99
C LEU A 364 7.72 21.72 17.02
N GLU A 365 8.60 21.95 18.00
CA GLU A 365 9.46 23.13 17.99
C GLU A 365 10.31 23.17 16.72
N THR A 366 10.31 24.33 16.08
CA THR A 366 10.94 24.55 14.78
C THR A 366 12.09 25.55 14.90
N THR A 367 13.21 25.29 14.21
CA THR A 367 14.31 26.27 14.10
C THR A 367 13.76 27.61 13.59
N ASP A 368 13.91 28.66 14.38
CA ASP A 368 13.51 30.01 13.97
C ASP A 368 14.53 30.58 13.01
N LEU A 369 14.11 30.91 11.79
CA LEU A 369 14.91 31.56 10.75
C LEU A 369 14.50 33.04 10.57
N GLY A 370 13.61 33.56 11.41
CA GLY A 370 13.04 34.90 11.32
C GLY A 370 11.54 34.87 11.03
N ARG A 371 10.75 34.26 11.91
CA ARG A 371 9.28 34.22 11.79
C ARG A 371 8.61 35.16 12.80
N ASP A 372 7.49 35.73 12.39
CA ASP A 372 6.58 36.51 13.26
C ASP A 372 5.53 35.62 13.97
N VAL A 373 5.23 34.43 13.44
CA VAL A 373 4.34 33.42 14.05
C VAL A 373 4.97 32.02 13.96
N GLU A 374 4.78 31.23 15.02
CA GLU A 374 5.23 29.83 15.08
C GLU A 374 4.30 28.91 14.29
N VAL A 375 3.01 28.89 14.65
CA VAL A 375 2.02 28.00 14.01
C VAL A 375 0.78 28.79 13.63
N MET A 376 0.27 28.57 12.42
CA MET A 376 -0.97 29.16 11.93
C MET A 376 -1.92 28.10 11.38
N LEU A 377 -3.15 28.09 11.88
CA LEU A 377 -4.28 27.39 11.27
C LEU A 377 -4.99 28.38 10.35
N LYS A 378 -5.24 28.03 9.10
CA LYS A 378 -5.91 28.90 8.12
C LYS A 378 -6.72 28.09 7.12
N GLU A 379 -7.70 28.73 6.50
CA GLU A 379 -8.41 28.15 5.35
C GLU A 379 -7.43 27.84 4.21
N GLY A 380 -7.82 26.92 3.33
CA GLY A 380 -7.03 26.62 2.12
C GLY A 380 -6.86 27.82 1.20
N GLY A 381 -5.94 27.70 0.25
CA GLY A 381 -5.63 28.77 -0.70
C GLY A 381 -6.68 28.91 -1.80
N GLU A 382 -6.39 29.73 -2.81
CA GLU A 382 -7.21 29.78 -4.03
C GLU A 382 -7.24 28.42 -4.75
N PRO A 383 -8.35 28.01 -5.37
CA PRO A 383 -8.40 26.78 -6.13
C PRO A 383 -7.29 26.70 -7.18
N VAL A 384 -6.68 25.53 -7.33
CA VAL A 384 -5.65 25.27 -8.34
C VAL A 384 -6.11 24.19 -9.30
N MET A 385 -5.81 24.38 -10.58
CA MET A 385 -6.14 23.40 -11.61
C MET A 385 -5.08 22.28 -11.61
N VAL A 386 -5.53 21.03 -11.47
CA VAL A 386 -4.68 19.85 -11.57
C VAL A 386 -4.40 19.49 -13.04
N GLN A 387 -3.42 18.63 -13.30
CA GLN A 387 -3.04 18.25 -14.67
C GLN A 387 -4.24 17.75 -15.51
N SER A 388 -5.16 17.02 -14.90
CA SER A 388 -6.34 16.47 -15.57
C SER A 388 -7.40 17.52 -15.93
N GLY A 389 -7.23 18.78 -15.49
CA GLY A 389 -8.06 19.93 -15.86
C GLY A 389 -9.15 20.31 -14.85
N GLU A 390 -9.26 19.58 -13.75
CA GLU A 390 -10.16 19.84 -12.63
C GLU A 390 -9.56 20.84 -11.64
N TRP A 391 -10.42 21.43 -10.80
CA TRP A 391 -10.01 22.41 -9.79
C TRP A 391 -10.05 21.81 -8.39
N MET A 392 -9.02 22.08 -7.59
CA MET A 392 -8.90 21.61 -6.22
C MET A 392 -8.56 22.74 -5.26
N ARG A 393 -9.02 22.63 -4.02
CA ARG A 393 -8.69 23.54 -2.95
C ARG A 393 -8.51 22.77 -1.64
N GLU A 394 -7.43 23.05 -0.93
CA GLU A 394 -7.22 22.61 0.45
C GLU A 394 -8.37 23.09 1.34
N SER A 395 -8.76 22.36 2.38
CA SER A 395 -9.86 22.78 3.26
C SER A 395 -9.35 23.47 4.54
N LEU A 396 -8.26 22.94 5.13
CA LEU A 396 -7.56 23.56 6.26
C LEU A 396 -6.06 23.31 6.09
N LEU A 397 -5.28 24.36 6.35
CA LEU A 397 -3.83 24.34 6.42
C LEU A 397 -3.39 24.62 7.85
N ILE A 398 -2.46 23.82 8.34
CA ILE A 398 -1.78 24.00 9.63
C ILE A 398 -0.30 24.13 9.32
N GLU A 399 0.23 25.35 9.39
CA GLU A 399 1.59 25.68 8.98
C GLU A 399 2.46 25.94 10.20
N ASN A 400 3.54 25.16 10.34
CA ASN A 400 4.57 25.29 11.37
C ASN A 400 5.82 25.92 10.74
N TYR A 401 6.05 27.21 11.02
CA TYR A 401 7.01 28.02 10.28
C TYR A 401 8.44 27.93 10.82
N PHE A 402 9.37 27.81 9.88
CA PHE A 402 10.78 28.16 10.06
C PHE A 402 10.98 29.66 9.85
N TYR A 403 10.37 30.20 8.80
CA TYR A 403 10.46 31.60 8.40
C TYR A 403 9.08 32.12 7.99
N ARG A 404 8.78 33.38 8.32
CA ARG A 404 7.64 34.11 7.76
C ARG A 404 7.84 35.62 7.95
N SER A 405 7.86 36.36 6.86
CA SER A 405 8.03 37.82 6.87
C SER A 405 7.48 38.45 5.58
N ASP A 406 7.26 39.76 5.61
CA ASP A 406 7.06 40.56 4.40
C ASP A 406 8.36 40.76 3.62
N GLU A 407 9.50 40.62 4.29
CA GLU A 407 10.82 40.65 3.65
C GLU A 407 11.10 39.34 2.90
N ARG A 408 11.87 39.44 1.81
CA ARG A 408 12.36 38.26 1.09
C ARG A 408 13.39 37.53 1.95
N PHE A 409 13.26 36.21 2.03
CA PHE A 409 14.28 35.34 2.63
C PHE A 409 15.56 35.37 1.79
N ASP A 410 16.68 35.70 2.43
CA ASP A 410 18.01 35.68 1.80
C ASP A 410 18.66 34.29 1.96
N LEU A 411 18.60 33.49 0.90
CA LEU A 411 19.23 32.17 0.82
C LEU A 411 20.74 32.19 1.09
N GLY A 412 21.41 33.33 0.85
CA GLY A 412 22.86 33.48 1.03
C GLY A 412 23.28 33.97 2.41
N ARG A 413 22.35 34.46 3.25
CA ARG A 413 22.67 35.08 4.54
C ARG A 413 23.28 34.09 5.53
N ASP A 414 22.69 32.91 5.66
CA ASP A 414 23.14 31.83 6.57
C ASP A 414 22.72 30.45 6.02
N PRO A 415 23.38 29.97 4.94
CA PRO A 415 23.01 28.71 4.28
C PRO A 415 23.18 27.50 5.20
N ASP A 416 24.16 27.54 6.12
CA ASP A 416 24.39 26.47 7.09
C ASP A 416 23.27 26.34 8.12
N ARG A 417 22.72 27.47 8.59
CA ARG A 417 21.58 27.45 9.51
C ARG A 417 20.30 27.00 8.83
N LEU A 418 20.10 27.35 7.56
CA LEU A 418 18.99 26.85 6.76
C LEU A 418 19.04 25.33 6.61
N ASP A 419 20.20 24.78 6.18
CA ASP A 419 20.40 23.35 5.98
C ASP A 419 20.36 22.55 7.30
N ALA A 420 20.68 23.19 8.44
CA ALA A 420 20.54 22.60 9.77
C ALA A 420 19.14 22.77 10.39
N ALA A 421 18.22 23.47 9.73
CA ALA A 421 16.92 23.77 10.32
C ALA A 421 16.07 22.50 10.42
N CYS A 422 15.34 22.35 11.53
CA CYS A 422 14.49 21.18 11.76
C CYS A 422 13.19 21.57 12.47
N GLY A 423 12.09 20.95 12.06
CA GLY A 423 10.73 21.11 12.60
C GLY A 423 9.89 19.86 12.31
N GLY A 424 8.57 19.97 12.42
CA GLY A 424 7.66 18.87 12.04
C GLY A 424 6.41 18.77 12.90
N PHE A 425 5.87 17.56 13.02
CA PHE A 425 4.61 17.26 13.72
C PHE A 425 4.64 15.90 14.41
N VAL A 426 3.84 15.76 15.48
CA VAL A 426 3.29 14.46 15.89
C VAL A 426 1.84 14.41 15.43
N VAL A 427 1.47 13.32 14.77
CA VAL A 427 0.09 13.05 14.31
C VAL A 427 -0.44 11.83 15.04
N VAL A 428 -1.67 11.91 15.54
CA VAL A 428 -2.39 10.82 16.22
C VAL A 428 -3.78 10.71 15.62
N MET A 429 -4.15 9.51 15.19
CA MET A 429 -5.52 9.22 14.74
C MET A 429 -6.27 8.44 15.81
N GLY A 430 -7.58 8.62 15.90
CA GLY A 430 -8.43 7.76 16.71
C GLY A 430 -9.89 7.86 16.30
N ASP A 431 -10.73 6.95 16.79
CA ASP A 431 -12.17 6.98 16.48
C ASP A 431 -13.04 6.68 17.70
N ARG A 432 -14.37 6.71 17.51
CA ARG A 432 -15.35 6.48 18.58
C ARG A 432 -15.29 5.10 19.23
N THR A 433 -14.65 4.12 18.60
CA THR A 433 -14.43 2.80 19.22
C THR A 433 -13.27 2.80 20.21
N GLU A 434 -12.36 3.77 20.08
CA GLU A 434 -11.20 3.95 20.96
C GLU A 434 -11.43 5.05 22.01
N PHE A 435 -12.19 6.10 21.66
CA PHE A 435 -12.46 7.26 22.50
C PHE A 435 -13.95 7.59 22.56
N ALA A 436 -14.51 7.73 23.75
CA ALA A 436 -15.93 8.02 23.95
C ALA A 436 -16.41 9.37 23.35
N GLY A 437 -15.48 10.28 23.03
CA GLY A 437 -15.77 11.60 22.48
C GLY A 437 -14.54 12.50 22.42
N LEU A 438 -14.70 13.70 21.86
CA LEU A 438 -13.62 14.68 21.74
C LEU A 438 -12.92 15.00 23.08
N PRO A 439 -13.62 15.16 24.23
CA PRO A 439 -12.94 15.38 25.51
C PRO A 439 -12.03 14.24 25.95
N ALA A 440 -12.41 12.98 25.67
CA ALA A 440 -11.57 11.83 25.99
C ALA A 440 -10.32 11.79 25.11
N PHE A 441 -10.46 12.16 23.83
CA PHE A 441 -9.34 12.29 22.90
C PHE A 441 -8.42 13.46 23.25
N GLN A 442 -8.96 14.63 23.60
CA GLN A 442 -8.17 15.76 24.10
C GLN A 442 -7.34 15.38 25.32
N LYS A 443 -7.93 14.70 26.30
CA LYS A 443 -7.22 14.17 27.46
C LYS A 443 -6.10 13.20 27.08
N HIS A 444 -6.30 12.39 26.04
CA HIS A 444 -5.25 11.52 25.51
C HIS A 444 -4.09 12.33 24.93
N LEU A 445 -4.37 13.37 24.12
CA LEU A 445 -3.33 14.26 23.57
C LEU A 445 -2.57 15.03 24.66
N ASP A 446 -3.27 15.49 25.69
CA ASP A 446 -2.65 16.17 26.85
C ASP A 446 -1.66 15.26 27.58
N GLY A 447 -1.93 13.96 27.61
CA GLY A 447 -1.06 12.94 28.20
C GLY A 447 0.21 12.63 27.41
N ILE A 448 0.33 13.08 26.15
CA ILE A 448 1.47 12.79 25.28
C ILE A 448 2.69 13.61 25.74
N ARG A 449 3.81 12.93 26.00
CA ARG A 449 5.06 13.60 26.40
C ARG A 449 6.06 13.57 25.27
N ILE A 450 6.51 14.75 24.85
CA ILE A 450 7.48 14.91 23.77
C ILE A 450 8.75 15.50 24.37
N ARG A 451 9.90 14.89 24.07
CA ARG A 451 11.21 15.45 24.38
C ARG A 451 12.00 15.54 23.09
N ARG A 452 12.66 16.69 22.91
CA ARG A 452 13.51 16.95 21.76
C ARG A 452 14.87 17.45 22.25
N SER A 453 15.93 16.92 21.69
CA SER A 453 17.29 17.44 21.85
C SER A 453 17.93 17.64 20.48
N HIS A 454 18.91 18.54 20.43
CA HIS A 454 19.72 18.78 19.24
C HIS A 454 21.19 18.79 19.67
N ASP A 455 21.99 17.93 19.06
CA ASP A 455 23.45 17.94 19.11
C ASP A 455 23.99 18.56 17.81
N PRO A 456 24.42 19.83 17.82
CA PRO A 456 24.95 20.49 16.63
C PRO A 456 26.27 19.87 16.14
N ALA A 457 27.09 19.28 17.03
CA ALA A 457 28.38 18.70 16.66
C ALA A 457 28.19 17.39 15.90
N ALA A 458 27.20 16.59 16.31
CA ALA A 458 26.82 15.36 15.62
C ALA A 458 25.81 15.58 14.48
N ASN A 459 25.32 16.81 14.29
CA ASN A 459 24.21 17.14 13.38
C ASN A 459 23.01 16.21 13.63
N LEU A 460 22.59 16.07 14.89
CA LEU A 460 21.59 15.08 15.29
C LEU A 460 20.47 15.73 16.10
N VAL A 461 19.26 15.66 15.56
CA VAL A 461 18.03 15.93 16.29
C VAL A 461 17.47 14.61 16.80
N GLU A 462 17.19 14.54 18.10
CA GLU A 462 16.60 13.37 18.72
C GLU A 462 15.20 13.72 19.21
N LEU A 463 14.25 12.84 18.90
CA LEU A 463 12.86 13.00 19.28
C LEU A 463 12.40 11.75 20.04
N THR A 464 11.89 11.95 21.25
CA THR A 464 11.20 10.91 22.04
C THR A 464 9.75 11.33 22.24
N CYS A 465 8.83 10.39 22.02
CA CYS A 465 7.40 10.56 22.26
C CYS A 465 6.88 9.40 23.10
N GLU A 466 6.28 9.71 24.26
CA GLU A 466 5.54 8.75 25.09
C GLU A 466 4.05 8.94 24.86
N VAL A 467 3.37 7.89 24.37
CA VAL A 467 1.94 7.93 23.98
C VAL A 467 1.31 6.55 24.15
N GLY A 468 0.14 6.48 24.78
CA GLY A 468 -0.60 5.21 24.91
C GLY A 468 0.13 4.08 25.67
N GLY A 469 1.20 4.41 26.42
CA GLY A 469 2.08 3.42 27.07
C GLY A 469 3.28 3.00 26.24
N ASP A 470 3.33 3.38 24.95
CA ASP A 470 4.47 3.15 24.06
C ASP A 470 5.45 4.33 24.10
N ARG A 471 6.74 4.04 23.92
CA ARG A 471 7.81 5.02 23.75
C ARG A 471 8.38 4.90 22.33
N LEU A 472 8.20 5.95 21.53
CA LEU A 472 8.74 6.08 20.18
C LEU A 472 9.98 6.98 20.23
N GLU A 473 11.07 6.57 19.58
CA GLU A 473 12.33 7.30 19.55
C GLU A 473 12.89 7.34 18.13
N MET A 474 13.31 8.51 17.65
CA MET A 474 13.91 8.69 16.33
C MET A 474 15.01 9.74 16.36
N GLY A 475 16.16 9.41 15.75
CA GLY A 475 17.21 10.36 15.43
C GLY A 475 17.09 10.82 13.98
N PHE A 476 17.37 12.09 13.71
CA PHE A 476 17.32 12.68 12.37
C PHE A 476 18.47 13.66 12.16
N ARG A 477 19.14 13.55 11.01
CA ARG A 477 20.21 14.47 10.59
C ARG A 477 19.68 15.46 9.55
N PRO A 478 19.47 16.74 9.91
CA PRO A 478 18.84 17.71 9.00
C PRO A 478 19.72 18.06 7.79
N ARG A 479 21.04 18.26 7.99
CA ARG A 479 21.95 18.63 6.89
C ARG A 479 22.11 17.53 5.84
N GLY A 480 22.26 17.96 4.59
CA GLY A 480 22.60 17.08 3.47
C GLY A 480 21.41 16.29 2.91
N ALA A 481 20.18 16.70 3.22
CA ALA A 481 18.98 16.18 2.60
C ALA A 481 19.02 16.40 1.07
N ASP A 482 18.83 15.32 0.31
CA ASP A 482 18.78 15.33 -1.16
C ASP A 482 17.33 15.33 -1.67
N SER A 483 17.07 16.02 -2.78
CA SER A 483 15.77 16.05 -3.45
C SER A 483 15.48 14.80 -4.28
N ASP A 484 16.51 14.04 -4.65
CA ASP A 484 16.43 12.98 -5.67
C ASP A 484 16.59 11.56 -5.09
N ASP A 485 16.39 11.39 -3.78
CA ASP A 485 16.41 10.08 -3.10
C ASP A 485 17.76 9.31 -3.25
N HIS A 486 18.88 10.01 -3.49
CA HIS A 486 20.22 9.38 -3.52
C HIS A 486 20.85 9.20 -2.13
N GLN A 487 20.21 9.70 -1.08
CA GLN A 487 20.73 9.58 0.28
C GLN A 487 20.40 8.21 0.89
N ILE A 488 21.40 7.61 1.54
CA ILE A 488 21.23 6.37 2.29
C ILE A 488 20.38 6.65 3.53
N VAL A 489 19.42 5.77 3.83
CA VAL A 489 18.42 6.01 4.89
C VAL A 489 19.09 6.20 6.26
N SER A 490 20.11 5.41 6.61
CA SER A 490 20.83 5.54 7.89
C SER A 490 21.65 6.82 8.05
N GLU A 491 21.96 7.52 6.95
CA GLU A 491 22.61 8.83 7.00
C GLU A 491 21.64 9.90 7.49
N GLY A 492 20.39 9.89 6.98
CA GLY A 492 19.31 10.78 7.40
C GLY A 492 18.66 10.37 8.72
N ILE A 493 18.40 9.08 8.93
CA ILE A 493 17.73 8.52 10.13
C ILE A 493 18.67 7.51 10.81
N PRO A 494 19.63 7.95 11.64
CA PRO A 494 20.62 7.06 12.26
C PRO A 494 20.04 5.99 13.19
N TYR A 495 18.88 6.26 13.80
CA TYR A 495 18.19 5.28 14.60
C TYR A 495 16.69 5.55 14.67
N ARG A 496 15.94 4.47 14.90
CA ARG A 496 14.51 4.48 15.21
C ARG A 496 14.17 3.31 16.13
N ARG A 497 13.34 3.54 17.13
CA ARG A 497 12.95 2.53 18.11
C ARG A 497 11.51 2.71 18.56
N VAL A 498 10.85 1.60 18.84
CA VAL A 498 9.62 1.54 19.62
C VAL A 498 9.89 0.64 20.81
N ASN A 499 9.69 1.15 22.02
CA ASN A 499 9.95 0.43 23.27
C ASN A 499 11.36 -0.18 23.31
N GLY A 500 12.36 0.57 22.84
CA GLY A 500 13.76 0.15 22.79
C GLY A 500 14.12 -0.86 21.69
N LYS A 501 13.17 -1.24 20.82
CA LYS A 501 13.36 -2.25 19.77
C LYS A 501 13.25 -1.66 18.36
N TRP A 502 13.88 -2.32 17.39
CA TRP A 502 13.71 -2.01 15.97
C TRP A 502 12.22 -2.08 15.58
N PRO A 503 11.64 -1.05 14.93
CA PRO A 503 10.19 -0.96 14.72
C PRO A 503 9.70 -1.55 13.40
N TYR A 504 10.59 -2.08 12.56
CA TYR A 504 10.28 -2.60 11.23
C TYR A 504 10.61 -4.10 11.11
N LEU A 505 10.77 -4.57 9.87
CA LEU A 505 10.93 -5.98 9.55
C LEU A 505 12.25 -6.54 10.09
N PRO A 506 12.26 -7.80 10.55
CA PRO A 506 13.50 -8.51 10.87
C PRO A 506 14.30 -8.81 9.60
N GLU A 507 15.58 -9.13 9.76
CA GLU A 507 16.46 -9.48 8.65
C GLU A 507 15.89 -10.64 7.81
N GLY A 508 15.99 -10.51 6.49
CA GLY A 508 15.49 -11.49 5.53
C GLY A 508 13.96 -11.47 5.32
N VAL A 509 13.21 -10.57 5.97
CA VAL A 509 11.78 -10.32 5.66
C VAL A 509 11.67 -9.03 4.85
N GLU A 510 10.93 -9.10 3.75
CA GLU A 510 10.74 -7.93 2.88
C GLU A 510 9.35 -7.33 3.02
N ARG A 511 8.33 -8.11 3.41
CA ARG A 511 7.01 -7.59 3.76
C ARG A 511 6.31 -8.49 4.77
N GLU A 512 5.57 -7.87 5.66
CA GLU A 512 4.75 -8.56 6.65
C GLU A 512 3.45 -7.81 6.90
N SER A 513 2.35 -8.55 7.02
CA SER A 513 1.05 -8.08 7.51
C SER A 513 0.51 -9.00 8.60
N ASN A 514 -0.67 -8.72 9.14
CA ASN A 514 -1.37 -9.65 10.04
C ASN A 514 -1.64 -11.03 9.41
N LEU A 515 -1.72 -11.10 8.08
CA LEU A 515 -2.15 -12.29 7.35
C LEU A 515 -1.08 -12.87 6.42
N SER A 516 -0.06 -12.10 6.05
CA SER A 516 0.95 -12.49 5.07
C SER A 516 2.37 -12.21 5.56
N ILE A 517 3.33 -12.97 5.04
CA ILE A 517 4.77 -12.70 5.16
C ILE A 517 5.47 -13.14 3.88
N LEU A 518 6.41 -12.33 3.39
CA LEU A 518 7.31 -12.70 2.31
C LEU A 518 8.74 -12.25 2.61
N GLY A 519 9.70 -13.01 2.09
CA GLY A 519 11.10 -12.72 2.30
C GLY A 519 12.00 -13.86 1.87
N ARG A 520 13.28 -13.72 2.19
CA ARG A 520 14.38 -14.61 1.79
C ARG A 520 14.96 -15.45 2.93
N ARG A 521 14.32 -15.39 4.10
CA ARG A 521 14.63 -16.24 5.26
C ARG A 521 13.83 -17.52 5.23
N SER A 522 14.33 -18.55 5.92
CA SER A 522 13.66 -19.84 6.07
C SER A 522 13.81 -20.30 7.53
N PRO A 523 12.73 -20.70 8.23
CA PRO A 523 11.34 -20.67 7.77
C PRO A 523 10.76 -19.24 7.70
N LEU A 524 9.78 -19.07 6.81
CA LEU A 524 8.78 -18.01 6.91
C LEU A 524 7.58 -18.55 7.69
N GLU A 525 7.13 -17.84 8.70
CA GLU A 525 6.05 -18.28 9.58
C GLU A 525 5.00 -17.18 9.75
N LYS A 526 3.72 -17.56 9.58
CA LYS A 526 2.58 -16.67 9.79
C LYS A 526 1.39 -17.47 10.28
N ASN A 527 0.82 -17.06 11.42
CA ASN A 527 -0.36 -17.69 12.04
C ASN A 527 -0.26 -19.23 12.12
N GLY A 528 0.94 -19.72 12.47
CA GLY A 528 1.28 -21.14 12.60
C GLY A 528 1.52 -21.90 11.29
N ALA A 529 1.29 -21.28 10.11
CA ALA A 529 1.74 -21.84 8.84
C ALA A 529 3.22 -21.54 8.61
N ARG A 530 3.98 -22.53 8.16
CA ARG A 530 5.44 -22.49 8.06
C ARG A 530 5.90 -22.94 6.69
N LEU A 531 6.62 -22.07 5.98
CA LEU A 531 7.24 -22.37 4.70
C LEU A 531 8.74 -22.45 4.86
N PHE A 532 9.32 -23.54 4.38
CA PHE A 532 10.74 -23.74 4.31
C PHE A 532 11.20 -23.80 2.85
N LEU A 533 12.20 -22.98 2.55
CA LEU A 533 12.90 -22.92 1.28
C LEU A 533 14.42 -22.96 1.50
N GLU A 534 15.19 -23.10 0.42
CA GLU A 534 16.64 -22.89 0.46
C GLU A 534 16.99 -21.45 0.88
N PRO A 535 18.16 -21.22 1.52
CA PRO A 535 18.60 -19.88 1.90
C PRO A 535 18.58 -18.90 0.72
N ASN A 536 18.21 -17.64 0.99
CA ASN A 536 18.14 -16.55 0.01
C ASN A 536 17.06 -16.69 -1.09
N GLN A 537 16.24 -17.73 -1.06
CA GLN A 537 15.10 -17.88 -1.96
C GLN A 537 13.93 -17.05 -1.49
N MET A 538 13.30 -16.32 -2.41
CA MET A 538 12.05 -15.62 -2.10
C MET A 538 10.98 -16.65 -1.77
N GLY A 539 10.34 -16.49 -0.63
CA GLY A 539 9.18 -17.28 -0.22
C GLY A 539 8.04 -16.38 0.17
N TYR A 540 6.84 -16.96 0.18
CA TYR A 540 5.63 -16.24 0.53
C TYR A 540 4.64 -17.16 1.24
N VAL A 541 4.10 -16.66 2.35
CA VAL A 541 3.02 -17.30 3.11
C VAL A 541 1.87 -16.32 3.26
N LEU A 542 0.65 -16.79 3.03
CA LEU A 542 -0.57 -16.09 3.37
C LEU A 542 -1.51 -17.01 4.14
N THR A 543 -2.24 -16.41 5.08
CA THR A 543 -3.27 -17.07 5.87
C THR A 543 -4.55 -16.26 5.79
N GLU A 544 -5.69 -16.93 5.62
CA GLU A 544 -7.01 -16.31 5.62
C GLU A 544 -7.84 -16.98 6.73
N PRO A 545 -8.12 -16.26 7.83
CA PRO A 545 -8.61 -16.88 9.07
C PRO A 545 -10.09 -17.27 9.02
N LYS A 546 -10.92 -16.68 8.14
CA LYS A 546 -12.37 -16.92 8.11
C LYS A 546 -12.73 -18.25 7.47
N THR A 547 -12.12 -18.56 6.33
CA THR A 547 -12.28 -19.83 5.61
C THR A 547 -11.21 -20.85 5.99
N GLY A 548 -10.15 -20.42 6.68
CA GLY A 548 -9.07 -21.28 7.17
C GLY A 548 -8.06 -21.65 6.08
N VAL A 549 -7.89 -20.80 5.07
CA VAL A 549 -7.00 -21.06 3.93
C VAL A 549 -5.56 -20.70 4.27
N PHE A 550 -4.63 -21.55 3.86
CA PHE A 550 -3.19 -21.36 4.00
C PHE A 550 -2.52 -21.50 2.64
N LEU A 551 -1.72 -20.52 2.24
CA LEU A 551 -0.96 -20.53 0.99
C LEU A 551 0.53 -20.45 1.30
N GLY A 552 1.30 -21.41 0.78
CA GLY A 552 2.76 -21.33 0.70
C GLY A 552 3.21 -21.28 -0.76
N ALA A 553 4.20 -20.46 -1.08
CA ALA A 553 4.66 -20.32 -2.47
C ALA A 553 6.19 -20.18 -2.60
N ASN A 554 6.72 -20.77 -3.67
CA ASN A 554 7.96 -20.34 -4.32
C ASN A 554 7.54 -19.46 -5.51
N PRO A 555 7.53 -18.12 -5.38
CA PRO A 555 6.95 -17.23 -6.37
C PRO A 555 7.89 -16.91 -7.55
N LEU A 556 9.12 -17.46 -7.55
CA LEU A 556 10.11 -17.28 -8.61
C LEU A 556 10.43 -18.62 -9.31
N PRO A 557 10.96 -18.59 -10.55
CA PRO A 557 11.26 -19.81 -11.30
C PRO A 557 12.43 -20.64 -10.77
N ASP A 558 13.22 -20.08 -9.84
CA ASP A 558 14.42 -20.70 -9.32
C ASP A 558 14.11 -22.01 -8.58
N LEU A 559 14.87 -23.07 -8.89
CA LEU A 559 14.71 -24.36 -8.24
C LEU A 559 15.11 -24.27 -6.76
N SER A 560 14.19 -24.63 -5.88
CA SER A 560 14.38 -24.63 -4.42
C SER A 560 13.78 -25.90 -3.80
N TRP A 561 14.42 -26.41 -2.75
CA TRP A 561 13.74 -27.36 -1.85
C TRP A 561 12.53 -26.67 -1.20
N PHE A 562 11.45 -27.41 -1.00
CA PHE A 562 10.18 -26.85 -0.53
C PHE A 562 9.49 -27.77 0.48
N ARG A 563 9.11 -27.18 1.62
CA ARG A 563 8.19 -27.78 2.57
C ARG A 563 7.24 -26.72 3.12
N PHE A 564 5.95 -27.04 3.16
CA PHE A 564 4.91 -26.17 3.72
C PHE A 564 4.09 -26.92 4.76
N GLU A 565 3.98 -26.36 5.96
CA GLU A 565 3.24 -26.90 7.09
C GLU A 565 2.11 -25.95 7.48
N THR A 566 0.96 -26.51 7.86
CA THR A 566 -0.18 -25.75 8.38
C THR A 566 -0.48 -26.13 9.84
N PRO A 567 -1.15 -25.27 10.63
CA PRO A 567 -1.47 -25.53 12.04
C PRO A 567 -2.26 -26.84 12.30
N GLY A 568 -2.98 -27.34 11.30
CA GLY A 568 -3.77 -28.58 11.40
C GLY A 568 -3.01 -29.88 11.11
N GLY A 569 -1.67 -29.83 11.03
CA GLY A 569 -0.84 -31.02 10.82
C GLY A 569 -0.70 -31.47 9.35
N ILE A 570 -1.27 -30.71 8.39
CA ILE A 570 -1.02 -30.95 6.97
C ILE A 570 0.39 -30.46 6.64
N SER A 571 1.22 -31.34 6.08
CA SER A 571 2.57 -31.04 5.58
C SER A 571 2.69 -31.43 4.12
N LEU A 572 3.05 -30.47 3.27
CA LEU A 572 3.38 -30.65 1.86
C LEU A 572 4.90 -30.58 1.70
N GLU A 573 5.52 -31.63 1.18
CA GLU A 573 6.96 -31.67 0.94
C GLU A 573 7.23 -32.15 -0.49
N ALA A 574 8.08 -31.43 -1.21
CA ALA A 574 8.50 -31.84 -2.53
C ALA A 574 9.55 -32.95 -2.43
N ASP A 575 9.45 -33.97 -3.28
CA ASP A 575 10.45 -35.07 -3.36
C ASP A 575 11.72 -34.67 -4.12
N GLY A 576 11.74 -33.47 -4.68
CA GLY A 576 12.85 -32.83 -5.37
C GLY A 576 12.72 -31.31 -5.27
N ARG A 577 13.50 -30.57 -6.07
CA ARG A 577 13.43 -29.11 -6.09
C ARG A 577 12.29 -28.63 -6.97
N ILE A 578 11.51 -27.67 -6.49
CA ILE A 578 10.46 -27.02 -7.28
C ILE A 578 10.96 -25.67 -7.81
N GLY A 579 10.61 -25.32 -9.05
CA GLY A 579 10.59 -23.93 -9.51
C GLY A 579 9.35 -23.19 -9.01
N LEU A 580 8.74 -22.41 -9.90
CA LEU A 580 7.57 -21.58 -9.59
C LEU A 580 6.39 -22.44 -9.11
N GLY A 581 5.84 -22.14 -7.92
CA GLY A 581 4.70 -22.90 -7.40
C GLY A 581 3.93 -22.24 -6.25
N PHE A 582 2.63 -22.53 -6.21
CA PHE A 582 1.64 -22.04 -5.24
C PHE A 582 0.87 -23.24 -4.67
N PHE A 583 0.87 -23.37 -3.35
CA PHE A 583 0.32 -24.51 -2.62
C PHE A 583 -0.71 -24.02 -1.62
N CYS A 584 -1.99 -24.13 -1.98
CA CYS A 584 -3.12 -23.63 -1.21
C CYS A 584 -3.83 -24.78 -0.51
N VAL A 585 -3.81 -24.77 0.82
CA VAL A 585 -4.46 -25.74 1.69
C VAL A 585 -5.74 -25.11 2.24
N GLN A 586 -6.88 -25.76 2.02
CA GLN A 586 -8.21 -25.31 2.43
C GLN A 586 -8.89 -26.40 3.27
N PRO A 587 -8.54 -26.53 4.57
CA PRO A 587 -9.01 -27.62 5.42
C PRO A 587 -10.54 -27.68 5.53
N SER A 588 -11.18 -26.52 5.67
CA SER A 588 -12.64 -26.39 5.77
C SER A 588 -13.38 -26.92 4.53
N ALA A 589 -12.71 -26.86 3.37
CA ALA A 589 -13.22 -27.39 2.11
C ALA A 589 -12.68 -28.79 1.77
N GLY A 590 -11.81 -29.37 2.62
CA GLY A 590 -11.14 -30.64 2.37
C GLY A 590 -10.28 -30.65 1.10
N LYS A 591 -9.74 -29.48 0.71
CA LYS A 591 -9.10 -29.26 -0.60
C LYS A 591 -7.64 -28.82 -0.47
N ILE A 592 -6.80 -29.30 -1.38
CA ILE A 592 -5.45 -28.79 -1.60
C ILE A 592 -5.30 -28.48 -3.08
N ASP A 593 -5.04 -27.23 -3.40
CA ASP A 593 -4.75 -26.76 -4.75
C ASP A 593 -3.25 -26.56 -4.92
N VAL A 594 -2.69 -27.16 -5.97
CA VAL A 594 -1.26 -27.07 -6.30
C VAL A 594 -1.12 -26.59 -7.74
N GLU A 595 -0.50 -25.43 -7.90
CA GLU A 595 -0.09 -24.90 -9.20
C GLU A 595 1.43 -24.84 -9.24
N TYR A 596 2.03 -25.39 -10.29
CA TYR A 596 3.48 -25.52 -10.39
C TYR A 596 3.94 -25.57 -11.84
N ALA A 597 5.08 -24.92 -12.14
CA ALA A 597 5.72 -25.00 -13.45
C ALA A 597 7.24 -24.88 -13.35
N LEU A 598 7.91 -25.51 -14.31
CA LEU A 598 9.36 -25.42 -14.50
C LEU A 598 9.70 -24.46 -15.64
N HIS A 599 10.84 -23.78 -15.49
CA HIS A 599 11.40 -23.01 -16.57
C HIS A 599 11.72 -23.95 -17.76
N PRO A 600 11.34 -23.61 -19.00
CA PRO A 600 11.44 -24.51 -20.15
C PRO A 600 12.88 -24.90 -20.53
N ASP A 601 13.86 -24.09 -20.13
CA ASP A 601 15.28 -24.32 -20.42
C ASP A 601 16.01 -25.10 -19.30
N LEU A 602 15.30 -25.51 -18.24
CA LEU A 602 15.89 -26.35 -17.21
C LEU A 602 15.97 -27.81 -17.69
N PRO A 603 17.13 -28.49 -17.56
CA PRO A 603 17.22 -29.92 -17.83
C PRO A 603 16.28 -30.70 -16.91
N ALA A 604 15.67 -31.77 -17.44
CA ALA A 604 14.70 -32.60 -16.70
C ALA A 604 15.31 -33.33 -15.48
N ASP A 605 16.63 -33.36 -15.36
CA ASP A 605 17.37 -34.05 -14.31
C ASP A 605 17.42 -33.19 -13.03
N GLY A 606 16.76 -33.65 -11.96
CA GLY A 606 16.70 -32.96 -10.65
C GLY A 606 15.39 -32.20 -10.36
N ALA A 607 14.47 -32.16 -11.33
CA ALA A 607 13.09 -31.71 -11.12
C ALA A 607 12.27 -32.76 -10.34
N PRO A 608 11.23 -32.37 -9.57
CA PRO A 608 10.47 -33.29 -8.75
C PRO A 608 9.76 -34.30 -9.65
N LEU A 609 9.72 -35.56 -9.25
CA LEU A 609 8.94 -36.61 -9.91
C LEU A 609 7.52 -36.69 -9.30
N GLY A 610 7.30 -36.07 -8.12
CA GLY A 610 6.03 -35.96 -7.44
C GLY A 610 6.01 -34.96 -6.27
N LEU A 611 4.82 -34.72 -5.72
CA LEU A 611 4.64 -34.02 -4.45
C LEU A 611 4.20 -35.06 -3.41
N VAL A 612 4.85 -35.14 -2.25
CA VAL A 612 4.42 -36.01 -1.16
C VAL A 612 3.61 -35.19 -0.17
N ALA A 613 2.29 -35.36 -0.18
CA ALA A 613 1.44 -34.85 0.88
C ALA A 613 1.46 -35.85 2.04
N ARG A 614 1.94 -35.42 3.22
CA ARG A 614 1.81 -36.19 4.47
C ARG A 614 0.72 -35.56 5.31
N LEU A 615 -0.37 -36.31 5.50
CA LEU A 615 -1.35 -36.03 6.53
C LEU A 615 -0.84 -36.71 7.81
N ALA A 616 -0.68 -35.96 8.90
CA ALA A 616 -0.67 -36.61 10.20
C ALA A 616 -2.01 -37.36 10.34
N GLU A 617 -1.99 -38.62 10.78
CA GLU A 617 -3.21 -39.33 11.15
C GLU A 617 -3.95 -38.43 12.16
N LEU A 618 -5.10 -37.88 11.73
CA LEU A 618 -6.07 -37.29 12.64
C LEU A 618 -6.62 -38.47 13.43
N ASP A 619 -5.95 -38.79 14.54
CA ASP A 619 -6.53 -39.66 15.56
C ASP A 619 -7.85 -39.01 16.01
N GLU A 620 -8.93 -39.80 15.87
CA GLU A 620 -10.33 -39.46 16.10
C GLU A 620 -11.04 -38.68 14.97
N VAL A 621 -11.37 -39.38 13.86
CA VAL A 621 -12.70 -39.97 13.56
C VAL A 621 -12.68 -40.46 12.09
N GLY A 622 -12.53 -41.77 11.90
CA GLY A 622 -13.07 -42.48 10.72
C GLY A 622 -12.14 -42.72 9.50
N GLY A 623 -11.25 -43.71 9.62
CA GLY A 623 -10.78 -44.56 8.50
C GLY A 623 -9.71 -43.99 7.54
N PRO A 624 -8.91 -44.85 6.87
CA PRO A 624 -7.80 -44.42 6.02
C PRO A 624 -8.29 -43.68 4.77
N ALA A 625 -7.79 -42.47 4.54
CA ALA A 625 -8.07 -41.67 3.36
C ALA A 625 -7.60 -42.39 2.08
N LYS A 626 -8.52 -42.65 1.14
CA LYS A 626 -8.17 -43.10 -0.22
C LYS A 626 -7.87 -41.89 -1.09
N VAL A 627 -6.63 -41.77 -1.57
CA VAL A 627 -6.24 -40.85 -2.63
C VAL A 627 -6.97 -41.23 -3.92
N GLN A 628 -7.97 -40.45 -4.34
CA GLN A 628 -8.56 -40.57 -5.69
C GLN A 628 -8.00 -39.49 -6.60
N ARG A 629 -7.25 -39.92 -7.62
CA ARG A 629 -6.80 -39.11 -8.76
C ARG A 629 -8.01 -38.89 -9.68
N GLN A 630 -8.49 -37.67 -9.83
CA GLN A 630 -9.44 -37.32 -10.90
C GLN A 630 -8.72 -36.45 -11.94
N VAL A 631 -8.75 -36.90 -13.20
CA VAL A 631 -8.12 -36.24 -14.36
C VAL A 631 -9.26 -35.85 -15.29
N GLU A 632 -9.51 -34.55 -15.48
CA GLU A 632 -10.42 -34.10 -16.55
C GLU A 632 -9.61 -33.68 -17.78
N PRO A 633 -9.91 -34.23 -18.98
CA PRO A 633 -9.33 -33.75 -20.23
C PRO A 633 -10.04 -32.48 -20.69
N PHE A 634 -9.26 -31.49 -21.14
CA PHE A 634 -9.77 -30.35 -21.90
C PHE A 634 -9.71 -30.73 -23.38
N ASP A 635 -10.84 -31.09 -23.99
CA ASP A 635 -10.94 -31.38 -25.42
C ASP A 635 -10.93 -30.07 -26.21
N GLY A 636 -9.78 -29.74 -26.81
CA GLY A 636 -9.68 -28.63 -27.75
C GLY A 636 -8.25 -28.33 -28.18
N TYR A 637 -7.89 -28.83 -29.37
CA TYR A 637 -6.63 -28.70 -30.12
C TYR A 637 -5.57 -29.78 -29.88
N GLY A 638 -5.27 -30.52 -30.96
CA GLY A 638 -4.36 -31.66 -30.98
C GLY A 638 -2.88 -31.31 -30.74
N PRO A 639 -2.05 -32.31 -30.38
CA PRO A 639 -0.72 -32.08 -29.84
C PRO A 639 0.28 -31.71 -30.94
N ALA A 640 0.97 -30.60 -30.75
CA ALA A 640 2.29 -30.39 -31.35
C ALA A 640 3.31 -31.21 -30.54
N ALA A 641 4.15 -31.95 -31.26
CA ALA A 641 5.04 -32.97 -30.71
C ALA A 641 6.05 -32.43 -29.68
N GLY A 642 6.22 -33.18 -28.58
CA GLY A 642 7.49 -33.26 -27.86
C GLY A 642 7.61 -32.66 -26.45
N GLY A 643 6.54 -32.15 -25.85
CA GLY A 643 6.56 -31.71 -24.44
C GLY A 643 5.79 -32.68 -23.53
N ALA A 644 6.42 -33.16 -22.45
CA ALA A 644 5.70 -33.92 -21.43
C ALA A 644 4.70 -32.98 -20.71
N GLU A 645 3.42 -33.08 -21.04
CA GLU A 645 2.33 -32.47 -20.27
C GLU A 645 2.35 -33.03 -18.84
N ARG A 646 2.64 -32.20 -17.84
CA ARG A 646 2.41 -32.53 -16.43
C ARG A 646 1.16 -31.80 -15.96
N ARG A 647 0.16 -32.59 -15.59
CA ARG A 647 -1.22 -32.16 -15.28
C ARG A 647 -1.38 -31.85 -13.79
N ALA A 648 -2.28 -30.92 -13.47
CA ALA A 648 -2.72 -30.60 -12.10
C ALA A 648 -3.17 -31.87 -11.34
N VAL A 649 -2.85 -31.93 -10.04
CA VAL A 649 -3.24 -33.03 -9.15
C VAL A 649 -4.21 -32.48 -8.11
N GLU A 650 -5.49 -32.83 -8.23
CA GLU A 650 -6.47 -32.63 -7.16
C GLU A 650 -6.37 -33.81 -6.18
N ILE A 651 -6.10 -33.55 -4.90
CA ILE A 651 -6.15 -34.55 -3.84
C ILE A 651 -7.39 -34.28 -2.99
N ARG A 652 -8.42 -35.13 -3.12
CA ARG A 652 -9.61 -35.10 -2.25
C ARG A 652 -9.41 -36.02 -1.05
N ALA A 653 -9.59 -35.50 0.16
CA ALA A 653 -9.71 -36.30 1.37
C ALA A 653 -11.21 -36.57 1.67
N PRO A 654 -11.61 -37.79 2.04
CA PRO A 654 -12.99 -38.04 2.47
C PRO A 654 -13.20 -37.46 3.86
N VAL A 655 -14.08 -36.46 3.99
CA VAL A 655 -14.58 -36.02 5.30
C VAL A 655 -15.86 -36.81 5.60
N GLY A 656 -15.85 -37.56 6.70
CA GLY A 656 -17.06 -38.14 7.26
C GLY A 656 -17.99 -37.03 7.75
N ILE A 657 -19.08 -36.81 7.02
CA ILE A 657 -20.14 -35.87 7.41
C ILE A 657 -21.03 -36.56 8.46
N PRO A 658 -21.24 -36.02 9.68
CA PRO A 658 -22.43 -36.34 10.43
C PRO A 658 -23.62 -35.67 9.73
N LEU A 659 -24.43 -36.49 9.06
CA LEU A 659 -25.72 -36.11 8.50
C LEU A 659 -26.61 -35.50 9.61
N LEU A 660 -26.96 -34.23 9.46
CA LEU A 660 -28.15 -33.64 10.10
C LEU A 660 -29.12 -33.20 9.00
N PRO A 661 -30.44 -33.25 9.29
CA PRO A 661 -31.45 -33.59 8.29
C PRO A 661 -31.79 -32.43 7.34
N ALA A 662 -32.19 -32.85 6.14
CA ALA A 662 -32.65 -32.02 5.04
C ALA A 662 -33.68 -30.96 5.47
N TYR A 663 -33.41 -29.70 5.13
CA TYR A 663 -34.44 -28.70 4.92
C TYR A 663 -34.71 -28.60 3.42
N ASP A 664 -35.81 -29.21 3.02
CA ASP A 664 -36.38 -29.11 1.69
C ASP A 664 -37.57 -28.14 1.80
N ALA A 665 -37.48 -26.97 1.15
CA ALA A 665 -38.65 -26.22 0.67
C ALA A 665 -38.27 -24.96 -0.12
N LEU A 666 -38.85 -24.89 -1.33
CA LEU A 666 -39.29 -23.70 -2.06
C LEU A 666 -38.23 -22.91 -2.85
N LEU A 667 -38.03 -23.30 -4.11
CA LEU A 667 -38.15 -22.38 -5.26
C LEU A 667 -38.64 -23.14 -6.49
N ARG A 668 -39.92 -22.94 -6.86
CA ARG A 668 -40.44 -23.17 -8.22
C ARG A 668 -40.29 -21.86 -9.04
N PRO A 669 -40.13 -21.95 -10.36
CA PRO A 669 -39.92 -20.82 -11.24
C PRO A 669 -41.26 -20.15 -11.60
N LEU A 670 -41.30 -18.82 -11.62
CA LEU A 670 -42.37 -18.07 -12.29
C LEU A 670 -41.84 -17.55 -13.63
N ALA A 671 -42.33 -18.18 -14.70
CA ALA A 671 -42.48 -17.58 -16.00
C ALA A 671 -43.89 -16.96 -16.05
N GLY A 672 -43.96 -15.70 -16.50
CA GLY A 672 -45.17 -14.89 -16.62
C GLY A 672 -44.80 -13.44 -16.84
#